data_AF-A0A7W1GT81-F1
#
_entry.id   AF-A0A7W1GT81-F1
#
_cell.length_a   1.000
_cell.length_b   1.000
_cell.length_c   1.000
_cell.angle_alpha   90.00
_cell.angle_beta   90.00
_cell.angle_gamma   90.00
#
_symmetry.space_group_name_H-M   'P 1'
#
loop_
_entity.id
_entity.type
_entity.pdbx_description
1 polymer ?
#
loop_
_entity_poly.entity_id
_entity_poly.type
_entity_poly.pdbx_seq_one_letter_code
_entity_poly.pdbx_strand_id
1 'polypeptide(L)'
;MVDDKRITQILNSVKAPLNHPLFFPRVFALVSRYLQHDRSLQKDNPLLLVFVEEFEELSRRFDRSHIQESTSVRNILRTREISNLLINDKGEINLNLVPSAIEYLKSNLYSLGPNRQYDAKRNLHILKVLNILNTNKEALLLLKKISRPLSNKYAEDLIRDTLQLSVHTNLTDTHARRAVLSAWLCYLRQNVGSCFATAPAEIVQDEQPELFLHDMNELLATGRLKRTFGGVEYTVPLSASWGNGDLKKPLIIHRSAKGYQPEIWFSPGLVHAFESIGILRKEDSIKHKVAQLKHWLESLFQKHGAYTPYIIMNTEEIIRILMLQAYGLSEQNIKDYENRPRGMIQSQLIVHTPQSGKTLGGIGERCSNFLFQFEVAKNVFKSFTDNALLKAWEFTLASFSETKLEFTRWNLYSSLGMGTNEPGGIGQCIYQIIQNKLDSVNRRVQDVQYEYEMSYNQVKALESRIRQSSTEKEVQWVKAEYQSHLHEFYSLQEQRDTIQLQAKNLVNLYDSLHTLYMDLFKDYFQEVYDADVQEVKVGPFDDSPAGFRLLYKHGRSNTAQWTRIKNSMDFIESLTSFFSATEPQIAAMFEEQGLQKDLAEVVTAIINHVRTKEFLESAFSRMAIAHNVPPIKDPLNNLEHIEKKPWVYTSGGTMNTLVSCYYRLDDKPREESKWVENEIELLVFFADVIKHIPPPLMAPFLKGERSSMLMQSPTHAFILKPMLQAFRSIWSSEEFTYTYVRDRIVKPAERFVETLLLDDEMLRFIIDQLHEKVPANYQPRFKAVFNQVAGPLNVIIFRDYLIEMMQHDRGLNYQGRPVLPEEDIDSLLYSQLPLFPNYDLKERILKILKLLPGITPKHTQDIVDLIERIPLSRDPSILSASHLQDICKALLCLSGLMTSTKHDYPLLIHQAAQKLNFAMPAPVIFADTNWVKDEFGFLVNPGTGKLELWRIDYMGSKGHPMTSWKQWVDGSRPDQKWGIYVKPSEYEQN
;
A
#
# COMPACT_ATOMS: atom_id res chain seq x y z
N MET A 1 -16.37 47.98 5.02
CA MET A 1 -16.36 47.81 6.48
C MET A 1 -16.42 46.32 6.73
N VAL A 2 -15.38 45.72 7.33
CA VAL A 2 -15.54 44.36 7.89
C VAL A 2 -16.62 44.47 8.95
N ASP A 3 -17.58 43.55 8.94
CA ASP A 3 -18.79 43.64 9.75
C ASP A 3 -18.46 43.38 11.23
N ASP A 4 -18.03 44.45 11.92
CA ASP A 4 -17.56 44.46 13.32
C ASP A 4 -18.56 43.79 14.28
N LYS A 5 -19.85 43.87 13.93
CA LYS A 5 -20.94 43.18 14.63
C LYS A 5 -20.80 41.66 14.56
N ARG A 6 -20.43 41.10 13.41
CA ARG A 6 -20.22 39.65 13.21
C ARG A 6 -19.03 39.16 14.01
N ILE A 7 -17.92 39.88 13.95
CA ILE A 7 -16.72 39.55 14.72
C ILE A 7 -17.06 39.51 16.22
N THR A 8 -17.79 40.52 16.71
CA THR A 8 -18.23 40.58 18.11
C THR A 8 -19.10 39.38 18.50
N GLN A 9 -20.02 38.94 17.63
CA GLN A 9 -20.85 37.74 17.86
C GLN A 9 -20.01 36.47 17.96
N ILE A 10 -19.01 36.32 17.08
CA ILE A 10 -18.08 35.18 17.12
C ILE A 10 -17.28 35.20 18.42
N LEU A 11 -16.68 36.34 18.79
CA LEU A 11 -15.90 36.49 20.02
C LEU A 11 -16.70 36.14 21.27
N ASN A 12 -17.95 36.60 21.37
CA ASN A 12 -18.86 36.26 22.47
C ASN A 12 -19.15 34.76 22.56
N SER A 13 -19.05 34.03 21.44
CA SER A 13 -19.31 32.59 21.35
C SER A 13 -18.07 31.73 21.59
N VAL A 14 -16.87 32.23 21.31
CA VAL A 14 -15.59 31.49 21.49
C VAL A 14 -15.38 31.12 22.96
N LYS A 15 -15.71 32.01 23.90
CA LYS A 15 -15.58 31.80 25.35
C LYS A 15 -14.23 31.18 25.75
N ALA A 16 -13.14 31.67 25.16
CA ALA A 16 -11.78 31.27 25.46
C ALA A 16 -10.85 32.50 25.27
N PRO A 17 -9.86 32.70 26.15
CA PRO A 17 -8.88 33.77 25.98
C PRO A 17 -7.93 33.49 24.82
N LEU A 18 -7.23 34.52 24.34
CA LEU A 18 -6.38 34.45 23.13
C LEU A 18 -5.30 33.36 23.22
N ASN A 19 -4.72 33.17 24.41
CA ASN A 19 -3.66 32.20 24.69
C ASN A 19 -4.18 30.80 25.07
N HIS A 20 -5.48 30.53 24.98
CA HIS A 20 -6.04 29.22 25.30
C HIS A 20 -5.88 28.25 24.10
N PRO A 21 -5.48 26.98 24.30
CA PRO A 21 -5.28 26.02 23.20
C PRO A 21 -6.51 25.81 22.30
N LEU A 22 -7.72 25.85 22.90
CA LEU A 22 -8.99 25.76 22.16
C LEU A 22 -9.43 27.06 21.44
N PHE A 23 -8.69 28.17 21.57
CA PHE A 23 -9.07 29.44 20.94
C PHE A 23 -9.15 29.29 19.42
N PHE A 24 -8.06 28.85 18.80
CA PHE A 24 -7.97 28.70 17.35
C PHE A 24 -9.02 27.70 16.77
N PRO A 25 -9.16 26.46 17.29
CA PRO A 25 -10.20 25.55 16.81
C PRO A 25 -11.63 26.09 16.95
N ARG A 26 -11.93 26.83 18.04
CA ARG A 26 -13.26 27.41 18.25
C ARG A 26 -13.53 28.59 17.30
N VAL A 27 -12.56 29.48 17.11
CA VAL A 27 -12.65 30.57 16.14
C VAL A 27 -12.92 30.01 14.75
N PHE A 28 -12.10 29.04 14.30
CA PHE A 28 -12.27 28.44 12.98
C PHE A 28 -13.66 27.79 12.82
N ALA A 29 -14.10 26.97 13.79
CA ALA A 29 -15.40 26.31 13.70
C ALA A 29 -16.58 27.30 13.66
N LEU A 30 -16.49 28.41 14.40
CA LEU A 30 -17.53 29.45 14.40
C LEU A 30 -17.52 30.26 13.10
N VAL A 31 -16.35 30.64 12.59
CA VAL A 31 -16.21 31.31 11.29
C VAL A 31 -16.70 30.40 10.16
N SER A 32 -16.33 29.12 10.17
CA SER A 32 -16.78 28.13 9.19
C SER A 32 -18.30 27.97 9.19
N ARG A 33 -18.92 27.79 10.37
CA ARG A 33 -20.39 27.72 10.49
C ARG A 33 -21.07 28.99 10.02
N TYR A 34 -20.49 30.14 10.34
CA TYR A 34 -20.99 31.44 9.91
C TYR A 34 -20.97 31.54 8.38
N LEU A 35 -19.84 31.23 7.75
CA LEU A 35 -19.70 31.24 6.30
C LEU A 35 -20.59 30.21 5.62
N GLN A 36 -20.84 29.06 6.24
CA GLN A 36 -21.75 28.05 5.71
C GLN A 36 -23.18 28.58 5.58
N HIS A 37 -23.65 29.38 6.54
CA HIS A 37 -24.96 30.05 6.43
C HIS A 37 -24.99 31.03 5.26
N ASP A 38 -23.97 31.89 5.11
CA ASP A 38 -23.88 32.84 3.99
C ASP A 38 -23.77 32.13 2.63
N ARG A 39 -23.03 31.01 2.56
CA ARG A 39 -22.88 30.17 1.36
C ARG A 39 -24.16 29.42 1.01
N SER A 40 -24.97 29.04 2.00
CA SER A 40 -26.27 28.39 1.76
C SER A 40 -27.28 29.28 1.02
N LEU A 41 -27.02 30.60 0.96
CA LEU A 41 -27.77 31.57 0.16
C LEU A 41 -27.25 31.69 -1.28
N GLN A 42 -26.05 31.13 -1.59
CA GLN A 42 -25.39 31.16 -2.91
C GLN A 42 -25.58 29.84 -3.68
N LYS A 43 -26.75 29.19 -3.57
CA LYS A 43 -27.02 27.87 -4.18
C LYS A 43 -26.85 27.83 -5.70
N ASP A 44 -26.88 28.99 -6.35
CA ASP A 44 -26.79 29.11 -7.81
C ASP A 44 -25.36 28.85 -8.36
N ASN A 45 -24.34 28.71 -7.49
CA ASN A 45 -22.96 28.41 -7.90
C ASN A 45 -22.41 27.15 -7.20
N PRO A 46 -22.82 25.94 -7.62
CA PRO A 46 -22.40 24.69 -6.98
C PRO A 46 -20.89 24.46 -7.05
N LEU A 47 -20.22 24.96 -8.09
CA LEU A 47 -18.78 24.82 -8.26
C LEU A 47 -17.98 25.57 -7.19
N LEU A 48 -18.38 26.82 -6.89
CA LEU A 48 -17.78 27.58 -5.79
C LEU A 48 -17.97 26.85 -4.45
N LEU A 49 -19.17 26.34 -4.19
CA LEU A 49 -19.50 25.65 -2.93
C LEU A 49 -18.56 24.47 -2.65
N VAL A 50 -18.20 23.69 -3.67
CA VAL A 50 -17.29 22.53 -3.52
C VAL A 50 -15.87 22.96 -3.09
N PHE A 51 -15.36 24.08 -3.59
CA PHE A 51 -14.02 24.57 -3.26
C PHE A 51 -13.93 25.24 -1.90
N VAL A 52 -15.03 25.78 -1.40
CA VAL A 52 -15.07 26.45 -0.09
C VAL A 52 -15.59 25.53 1.03
N GLU A 53 -16.16 24.37 0.70
CA GLU A 53 -16.67 23.42 1.69
C GLU A 53 -15.55 22.92 2.61
N GLU A 54 -15.80 23.04 3.91
CA GLU A 54 -14.83 22.72 4.96
C GLU A 54 -15.05 21.33 5.54
N PHE A 55 -16.24 20.74 5.43
CA PHE A 55 -16.56 19.45 6.06
C PHE A 55 -16.20 19.43 7.55
N GLU A 56 -16.44 20.52 8.28
CA GLU A 56 -15.87 20.75 9.62
C GLU A 56 -16.35 19.75 10.66
N GLU A 57 -17.66 19.50 10.74
CA GLU A 57 -18.21 18.52 11.69
C GLU A 57 -17.72 17.09 11.36
N LEU A 58 -17.66 16.75 10.07
CA LEU A 58 -17.17 15.45 9.61
C LEU A 58 -15.69 15.26 9.95
N SER A 59 -14.86 16.25 9.65
CA SER A 59 -13.41 16.23 9.90
C SER A 59 -13.11 16.07 11.39
N ARG A 60 -13.79 16.82 12.25
CA ARG A 60 -13.63 16.69 13.71
C ARG A 60 -13.97 15.30 14.25
N ARG A 61 -14.92 14.60 13.65
CA ARG A 61 -15.27 13.23 14.04
C ARG A 61 -14.19 12.23 13.63
N PHE A 62 -13.64 12.38 12.43
CA PHE A 62 -12.50 11.58 11.97
C PHE A 62 -11.28 11.80 12.87
N ASP A 63 -10.91 13.07 13.10
CA ASP A 63 -9.76 13.44 13.93
C ASP A 63 -9.89 12.93 15.37
N ARG A 64 -11.11 12.85 15.92
CA ARG A 64 -11.38 12.26 17.25
C ARG A 64 -11.27 10.73 17.29
N SER A 65 -11.65 10.07 16.20
CA SER A 65 -11.63 8.61 16.13
C SER A 65 -10.23 8.05 15.89
N HIS A 66 -9.36 8.82 15.22
CA HIS A 66 -7.99 8.43 14.83
C HIS A 66 -7.90 7.17 13.94
N ILE A 67 -9.01 6.69 13.37
CA ILE A 67 -9.02 5.48 12.52
C ILE A 67 -8.71 5.83 11.07
N GLN A 68 -9.28 6.92 10.57
CA GLN A 68 -9.19 7.36 9.17
C GLN A 68 -8.79 8.84 9.12
N GLU A 69 -7.93 9.18 8.16
CA GLU A 69 -7.35 10.51 8.04
C GLU A 69 -8.33 11.51 7.41
N SER A 70 -8.70 12.56 8.15
CA SER A 70 -9.70 13.54 7.69
C SER A 70 -9.31 14.27 6.40
N THR A 71 -8.01 14.45 6.15
CA THR A 71 -7.45 15.11 4.96
C THR A 71 -7.68 14.28 3.69
N SER A 72 -7.52 12.95 3.77
CA SER A 72 -7.83 12.03 2.68
C SER A 72 -9.33 12.02 2.37
N VAL A 73 -10.17 12.03 3.40
CA VAL A 73 -11.63 12.11 3.22
C VAL A 73 -12.07 13.36 2.49
N ARG A 74 -11.57 14.54 2.92
CA ARG A 74 -11.88 15.81 2.24
C ARG A 74 -11.44 15.80 0.78
N ASN A 75 -10.29 15.19 0.47
CA ASN A 75 -9.83 15.08 -0.91
C ASN A 75 -10.77 14.22 -1.76
N ILE A 76 -11.17 13.03 -1.29
CA ILE A 76 -12.08 12.15 -2.03
C ILE A 76 -13.44 12.79 -2.26
N LEU A 77 -14.04 13.38 -1.22
CA LEU A 77 -15.33 14.05 -1.35
C LEU A 77 -15.24 15.19 -2.36
N ARG A 78 -14.22 16.04 -2.25
CA ARG A 78 -14.03 17.19 -3.14
C ARG A 78 -13.81 16.74 -4.59
N THR A 79 -12.97 15.74 -4.84
CA THR A 79 -12.63 15.31 -6.21
C THR A 79 -13.82 14.62 -6.90
N ARG A 80 -14.62 13.87 -6.15
CA ARG A 80 -15.87 13.28 -6.63
C ARG A 80 -16.88 14.37 -7.02
N GLU A 81 -17.12 15.33 -6.15
CA GLU A 81 -18.04 16.45 -6.43
C GLU A 81 -17.58 17.29 -7.65
N ILE A 82 -16.28 17.60 -7.74
CA ILE A 82 -15.72 18.30 -8.91
C ILE A 82 -15.98 17.48 -10.20
N SER A 83 -15.72 16.17 -10.17
CA SER A 83 -15.93 15.32 -11.36
C SER A 83 -17.39 15.28 -11.81
N ASN A 84 -18.33 15.26 -10.86
CA ASN A 84 -19.77 15.27 -11.13
C ASN A 84 -20.24 16.60 -11.74
N LEU A 85 -19.64 17.73 -11.33
CA LEU A 85 -19.99 19.05 -11.86
C LEU A 85 -19.34 19.34 -13.22
N LEU A 86 -18.09 18.89 -13.42
CA LEU A 86 -17.36 19.14 -14.66
C LEU A 86 -17.78 18.23 -15.81
N ILE A 87 -18.31 17.04 -15.54
CA ILE A 87 -18.82 16.14 -16.58
C ILE A 87 -20.35 16.11 -16.51
N ASN A 88 -21.00 16.61 -17.56
CA ASN A 88 -22.46 16.65 -17.64
C ASN A 88 -23.07 15.26 -17.87
N ASP A 89 -24.40 15.16 -17.86
CA ASP A 89 -25.10 13.87 -17.97
C ASP A 89 -24.93 13.19 -19.34
N LYS A 90 -24.55 13.95 -20.38
CA LYS A 90 -24.16 13.43 -21.70
C LYS A 90 -22.72 12.89 -21.73
N GLY A 91 -21.99 13.00 -20.62
CA GLY A 91 -20.60 12.58 -20.50
C GLY A 91 -19.61 13.55 -21.14
N GLU A 92 -20.03 14.77 -21.47
CA GLU A 92 -19.15 15.81 -22.01
C GLU A 92 -18.57 16.67 -20.89
N ILE A 93 -17.32 17.09 -21.06
CA ILE A 93 -16.64 17.98 -20.12
C ILE A 93 -17.14 19.41 -20.38
N ASN A 94 -17.66 20.06 -19.33
CA ASN A 94 -18.09 21.44 -19.33
C ASN A 94 -16.87 22.38 -19.29
N LEU A 95 -16.16 22.51 -20.42
CA LEU A 95 -14.94 23.32 -20.52
C LEU A 95 -15.12 24.78 -20.10
N ASN A 96 -16.32 25.34 -20.27
CA ASN A 96 -16.66 26.70 -19.84
C ASN A 96 -16.54 26.90 -18.31
N LEU A 97 -16.69 25.83 -17.52
CA LEU A 97 -16.59 25.88 -16.06
C LEU A 97 -15.15 25.77 -15.56
N VAL A 98 -14.22 25.25 -16.37
CA VAL A 98 -12.84 24.97 -15.95
C VAL A 98 -12.08 26.25 -15.56
N PRO A 99 -12.12 27.35 -16.33
CA PRO A 99 -11.47 28.60 -15.92
C PRO A 99 -12.01 29.14 -14.59
N SER A 100 -13.32 29.09 -14.39
CA SER A 100 -13.95 29.50 -13.13
C SER A 100 -13.53 28.59 -11.98
N ALA A 101 -13.45 27.27 -12.19
CA ALA A 101 -12.96 26.32 -11.20
C ALA A 101 -11.53 26.65 -10.76
N ILE A 102 -10.65 26.94 -11.72
CA ILE A 102 -9.26 27.33 -11.47
C ILE A 102 -9.19 28.59 -10.61
N GLU A 103 -9.96 29.63 -10.94
CA GLU A 103 -9.95 30.89 -10.20
C GLU A 103 -10.55 30.75 -8.78
N TYR A 104 -11.64 29.98 -8.63
CA TYR A 104 -12.22 29.70 -7.32
C TYR A 104 -11.27 28.90 -6.43
N LEU A 105 -10.61 27.88 -6.98
CA LEU A 105 -9.64 27.09 -6.25
C LEU A 105 -8.40 27.91 -5.90
N LYS A 106 -7.83 28.70 -6.81
CA LYS A 106 -6.70 29.60 -6.52
C LYS A 106 -7.00 30.57 -5.38
N SER A 107 -8.24 31.07 -5.31
CA SER A 107 -8.67 31.99 -4.26
C SER A 107 -8.81 31.32 -2.89
N ASN A 108 -9.01 29.99 -2.86
CA ASN A 108 -9.27 29.20 -1.65
C ASN A 108 -8.29 28.02 -1.50
N LEU A 109 -7.07 28.19 -2.02
CA LEU A 109 -6.13 27.07 -2.23
C LEU A 109 -5.61 26.48 -0.92
N TYR A 110 -5.39 27.34 0.09
CA TYR A 110 -4.79 26.98 1.37
C TYR A 110 -5.78 27.19 2.51
N SER A 111 -6.01 26.17 3.33
CA SER A 111 -6.90 26.26 4.49
C SER A 111 -6.18 26.85 5.70
N LEU A 112 -6.87 27.73 6.43
CA LEU A 112 -6.41 28.29 7.71
C LEU A 112 -6.78 27.42 8.91
N GLY A 113 -7.58 26.36 8.76
CA GLY A 113 -8.07 25.59 9.90
C GLY A 113 -7.04 24.66 10.57
N PRO A 114 -7.32 24.23 11.81
CA PRO A 114 -6.41 23.37 12.57
C PRO A 114 -6.23 22.01 11.90
N ASN A 115 -4.97 21.55 11.79
CA ASN A 115 -4.59 20.29 11.12
C ASN A 115 -5.06 20.18 9.65
N ARG A 116 -5.28 21.30 8.97
CA ARG A 116 -5.69 21.34 7.55
C ARG A 116 -4.58 21.76 6.59
N GLN A 117 -3.37 22.02 7.09
CA GLN A 117 -2.22 22.35 6.24
C GLN A 117 -1.90 21.22 5.23
N TYR A 118 -2.23 19.97 5.58
CA TYR A 118 -2.07 18.81 4.71
C TYR A 118 -2.99 18.82 3.47
N ASP A 119 -4.00 19.69 3.43
CA ASP A 119 -4.87 19.85 2.26
C ASP A 119 -4.16 20.62 1.13
N ALA A 120 -3.09 21.36 1.43
CA ALA A 120 -2.38 22.21 0.48
C ALA A 120 -1.88 21.42 -0.74
N LYS A 121 -1.12 20.34 -0.53
CA LYS A 121 -0.62 19.48 -1.61
C LYS A 121 -1.75 18.86 -2.45
N ARG A 122 -2.82 18.44 -1.80
CA ARG A 122 -4.02 17.86 -2.45
C ARG A 122 -4.72 18.88 -3.34
N ASN A 123 -4.89 20.11 -2.85
CA ASN A 123 -5.50 21.19 -3.62
C ASN A 123 -4.60 21.66 -4.76
N LEU A 124 -3.27 21.66 -4.56
CA LEU A 124 -2.30 21.94 -5.63
C LEU A 124 -2.37 20.89 -6.75
N HIS A 125 -2.51 19.61 -6.40
CA HIS A 125 -2.73 18.53 -7.37
C HIS A 125 -4.03 18.74 -8.17
N ILE A 126 -5.14 19.01 -7.49
CA ILE A 126 -6.42 19.35 -8.15
C ILE A 126 -6.22 20.54 -9.11
N LEU A 127 -5.54 21.61 -8.65
CA LEU A 127 -5.28 22.78 -9.48
C LEU A 127 -4.43 22.45 -10.71
N LYS A 128 -3.42 21.60 -10.55
CA LYS A 128 -2.56 21.14 -11.66
C LYS A 128 -3.39 20.38 -12.70
N VAL A 129 -4.20 19.42 -12.29
CA VAL A 129 -5.10 18.67 -13.18
C VAL A 129 -6.09 19.60 -13.91
N LEU A 130 -6.70 20.56 -13.20
CA LEU A 130 -7.60 21.54 -13.82
C LEU A 130 -6.87 22.41 -14.85
N ASN A 131 -5.64 22.83 -14.58
CA ASN A 131 -4.82 23.56 -15.56
C ASN A 131 -4.52 22.71 -16.79
N ILE A 132 -4.18 21.42 -16.61
CA ILE A 132 -3.96 20.48 -17.73
C ILE A 132 -5.25 20.31 -18.55
N LEU A 133 -6.41 20.16 -17.91
CA LEU A 133 -7.70 20.10 -18.61
C LEU A 133 -8.00 21.37 -19.42
N ASN A 134 -7.48 22.53 -18.99
CA ASN A 134 -7.69 23.79 -19.68
C ASN A 134 -6.74 23.98 -20.89
N THR A 135 -5.55 23.40 -20.86
CA THR A 135 -4.49 23.68 -21.85
C THR A 135 -4.13 22.49 -22.74
N ASN A 136 -4.25 21.26 -22.25
CA ASN A 136 -3.82 20.05 -22.92
C ASN A 136 -4.97 19.35 -23.65
N LYS A 137 -4.98 19.48 -24.98
CA LYS A 137 -6.01 18.88 -25.84
C LYS A 137 -5.92 17.36 -25.89
N GLU A 138 -4.74 16.78 -25.76
CA GLU A 138 -4.54 15.33 -25.83
C GLU A 138 -5.16 14.65 -24.61
N ALA A 139 -4.87 15.16 -23.41
CA ALA A 139 -5.48 14.67 -22.17
C ALA A 139 -7.02 14.73 -22.22
N LEU A 140 -7.59 15.81 -22.76
CA LEU A 140 -9.05 15.92 -22.97
C LEU A 140 -9.59 14.85 -23.94
N LEU A 141 -8.88 14.57 -25.04
CA LEU A 141 -9.27 13.54 -26.00
C LEU A 141 -9.20 12.14 -25.36
N LEU A 142 -8.16 11.85 -24.58
CA LEU A 142 -8.01 10.59 -23.87
C LEU A 142 -9.13 10.40 -22.83
N LEU A 143 -9.44 11.42 -22.04
CA LEU A 143 -10.55 11.37 -21.08
C LEU A 143 -11.91 11.16 -21.79
N LYS A 144 -12.11 11.77 -22.96
CA LYS A 144 -13.33 11.58 -23.77
C LYS A 144 -13.45 10.16 -24.34
N LYS A 145 -12.32 9.48 -24.63
CA LYS A 145 -12.30 8.10 -25.13
C LYS A 145 -12.71 7.07 -24.08
N ILE A 146 -12.63 7.42 -22.79
CA ILE A 146 -13.09 6.55 -21.71
C ILE A 146 -14.56 6.21 -21.93
N SER A 147 -14.84 4.90 -21.89
CA SER A 147 -16.16 4.30 -22.05
C SER A 147 -16.42 3.31 -20.92
N ARG A 148 -17.69 2.92 -20.74
CA ARG A 148 -18.05 1.92 -19.75
C ARG A 148 -17.38 0.57 -20.07
N PRO A 149 -16.95 -0.19 -19.05
CA PRO A 149 -16.42 -1.53 -19.26
C PRO A 149 -17.41 -2.44 -20.01
N LEU A 150 -16.90 -3.26 -20.92
CA LEU A 150 -17.69 -4.27 -21.62
C LEU A 150 -17.52 -5.62 -20.91
N SER A 151 -18.57 -6.06 -20.20
CA SER A 151 -18.64 -7.39 -19.56
C SER A 151 -17.54 -7.69 -18.52
N ASN A 152 -16.92 -6.65 -17.93
CA ASN A 152 -16.00 -6.80 -16.80
C ASN A 152 -16.67 -6.30 -15.50
N LYS A 153 -17.25 -7.23 -14.76
CA LYS A 153 -17.96 -6.93 -13.51
C LYS A 153 -17.08 -6.24 -12.46
N TYR A 154 -15.80 -6.60 -12.37
CA TYR A 154 -14.89 -5.97 -11.40
C TYR A 154 -14.63 -4.50 -11.74
N ALA A 155 -14.39 -4.18 -13.01
CA ALA A 155 -14.23 -2.80 -13.45
C ALA A 155 -15.51 -1.97 -13.21
N GLU A 156 -16.67 -2.59 -13.44
CA GLU A 156 -17.96 -2.00 -13.11
C GLU A 156 -18.16 -1.74 -11.61
N ASP A 157 -17.77 -2.68 -10.74
CA ASP A 157 -17.85 -2.53 -9.29
C ASP A 157 -16.89 -1.43 -8.80
N LEU A 158 -15.69 -1.31 -9.38
CA LEU A 158 -14.75 -0.22 -9.06
C LEU A 158 -15.29 1.16 -9.41
N ILE A 159 -16.02 1.30 -10.54
CA ILE A 159 -16.69 2.57 -10.89
C ILE A 159 -17.76 2.90 -9.84
N ARG A 160 -18.53 1.89 -9.40
CA ARG A 160 -19.55 2.09 -8.36
C ARG A 160 -18.94 2.49 -7.03
N ASP A 161 -17.88 1.81 -6.59
CA ASP A 161 -17.18 2.12 -5.34
C ASP A 161 -16.54 3.52 -5.38
N THR A 162 -15.93 3.89 -6.51
CA THR A 162 -15.30 5.21 -6.70
C THR A 162 -16.31 6.36 -6.58
N LEU A 163 -17.48 6.18 -7.19
CA LEU A 163 -18.56 7.19 -7.22
C LEU A 163 -19.62 7.01 -6.12
N GLN A 164 -19.49 5.98 -5.26
CA GLN A 164 -20.49 5.56 -4.27
C GLN A 164 -21.91 5.38 -4.86
N LEU A 165 -21.99 4.72 -6.01
CA LEU A 165 -23.25 4.42 -6.68
C LEU A 165 -23.90 3.16 -6.08
N SER A 166 -25.23 3.11 -6.14
CA SER A 166 -25.98 1.89 -5.79
C SER A 166 -25.61 0.74 -6.73
N VAL A 167 -25.65 -0.50 -6.21
CA VAL A 167 -25.49 -1.73 -7.01
C VAL A 167 -26.53 -1.80 -8.14
N HIS A 168 -27.70 -1.19 -7.96
CA HIS A 168 -28.78 -1.14 -8.96
C HIS A 168 -28.61 -0.05 -10.02
N THR A 169 -27.61 0.82 -9.89
CA THR A 169 -27.36 1.86 -10.89
C THR A 169 -26.83 1.24 -12.18
N ASN A 170 -27.48 1.54 -13.30
CA ASN A 170 -27.01 1.18 -14.63
C ASN A 170 -25.82 2.07 -15.02
N LEU A 171 -24.66 1.48 -15.25
CA LEU A 171 -23.47 2.23 -15.63
C LEU A 171 -23.52 2.71 -17.09
N THR A 172 -22.95 3.89 -17.30
CA THR A 172 -22.88 4.58 -18.58
C THR A 172 -21.47 5.13 -18.77
N ASP A 173 -21.14 5.57 -19.98
CA ASP A 173 -19.85 6.21 -20.27
C ASP A 173 -19.64 7.47 -19.41
N THR A 174 -20.72 8.18 -19.08
CA THR A 174 -20.70 9.32 -18.15
C THR A 174 -20.15 8.91 -16.78
N HIS A 175 -20.60 7.77 -16.24
CA HIS A 175 -20.10 7.26 -14.96
C HIS A 175 -18.62 6.87 -15.05
N ALA A 176 -18.20 6.21 -16.14
CA ALA A 176 -16.80 5.84 -16.34
C ALA A 176 -15.88 7.07 -16.41
N ARG A 177 -16.27 8.10 -17.17
CA ARG A 177 -15.52 9.37 -17.27
C ARG A 177 -15.45 10.12 -15.95
N ARG A 178 -16.56 10.18 -15.19
CA ARG A 178 -16.59 10.77 -13.84
C ARG A 178 -15.67 10.03 -12.88
N ALA A 179 -15.68 8.69 -12.90
CA ALA A 179 -14.78 7.89 -12.07
C ALA A 179 -13.30 8.12 -12.41
N VAL A 180 -12.93 8.13 -13.69
CA VAL A 180 -11.55 8.41 -14.12
C VAL A 180 -11.12 9.83 -13.78
N LEU A 181 -11.98 10.83 -13.99
CA LEU A 181 -11.65 12.22 -13.62
C LEU A 181 -11.52 12.37 -12.09
N SER A 182 -12.39 11.73 -11.30
CA SER A 182 -12.27 11.71 -9.84
C SER A 182 -10.96 11.04 -9.39
N ALA A 183 -10.57 9.93 -10.01
CA ALA A 183 -9.30 9.25 -9.75
C ALA A 183 -8.09 10.13 -10.12
N TRP A 184 -8.15 10.85 -11.24
CA TRP A 184 -7.07 11.76 -11.64
C TRP A 184 -6.91 12.95 -10.70
N LEU A 185 -8.02 13.56 -10.27
CA LEU A 185 -8.04 14.68 -9.33
C LEU A 185 -7.66 14.27 -7.90
N CYS A 186 -7.84 12.99 -7.54
CA CYS A 186 -7.49 12.47 -6.22
C CYS A 186 -5.98 12.35 -6.06
N TYR A 187 -5.46 12.79 -4.92
CA TYR A 187 -4.03 12.76 -4.65
C TYR A 187 -3.61 11.37 -4.18
N LEU A 188 -2.79 10.67 -4.96
CA LEU A 188 -2.34 9.32 -4.63
C LEU A 188 -1.40 9.34 -3.42
N ARG A 189 -1.60 8.39 -2.50
CA ARG A 189 -0.76 8.15 -1.32
C ARG A 189 -0.73 6.68 -0.96
N GLN A 190 0.38 6.20 -0.42
CA GLN A 190 0.52 4.81 0.04
C GLN A 190 -0.46 4.53 1.18
N ASN A 191 -1.13 3.39 1.12
CA ASN A 191 -2.04 2.89 2.18
C ASN A 191 -1.73 1.44 2.61
N VAL A 192 -0.99 0.68 1.80
CA VAL A 192 -0.57 -0.71 2.04
C VAL A 192 0.88 -0.87 1.58
N GLY A 193 1.61 -1.91 2.03
CA GLY A 193 3.01 -2.21 1.65
C GLY A 193 3.22 -2.40 0.14
N SER A 194 3.27 -1.28 -0.59
CA SER A 194 3.44 -1.17 -2.04
C SER A 194 4.32 0.02 -2.41
N CYS A 195 5.15 0.52 -1.50
CA CYS A 195 5.98 1.72 -1.69
C CYS A 195 6.74 1.73 -3.03
N PHE A 196 7.29 0.58 -3.44
CA PHE A 196 8.02 0.36 -4.69
C PHE A 196 7.17 0.64 -5.93
N ALA A 197 5.84 0.52 -5.83
CA ALA A 197 4.87 0.83 -6.87
C ALA A 197 4.21 2.20 -6.67
N THR A 198 3.99 2.64 -5.42
CA THR A 198 3.41 3.95 -5.14
C THR A 198 4.29 5.08 -5.65
N ALA A 199 5.60 5.03 -5.41
CA ALA A 199 6.54 6.07 -5.86
C ALA A 199 6.49 6.30 -7.39
N PRO A 200 6.64 5.27 -8.25
CA PRO A 200 6.48 5.47 -9.69
C PRO A 200 5.04 5.81 -10.11
N ALA A 201 4.02 5.26 -9.46
CA ALA A 201 2.63 5.59 -9.76
C ALA A 201 2.32 7.08 -9.50
N GLU A 202 2.86 7.67 -8.43
CA GLU A 202 2.74 9.11 -8.16
C GLU A 202 3.42 9.95 -9.25
N ILE A 203 4.60 9.54 -9.76
CA ILE A 203 5.24 10.22 -10.89
C ILE A 203 4.38 10.14 -12.14
N VAL A 204 3.80 8.97 -12.46
CA VAL A 204 2.93 8.83 -13.63
C VAL A 204 1.68 9.71 -13.49
N GLN A 205 1.02 9.68 -12.35
CA GLN A 205 -0.20 10.45 -12.12
C GLN A 205 0.05 11.96 -12.16
N ASP A 206 1.14 12.42 -11.54
CA ASP A 206 1.43 13.85 -11.39
C ASP A 206 2.16 14.43 -12.62
N GLU A 207 3.11 13.73 -13.20
CA GLU A 207 3.99 14.26 -14.27
C GLU A 207 3.67 13.69 -15.67
N GLN A 208 2.96 12.56 -15.80
CA GLN A 208 2.67 11.90 -17.10
C GLN A 208 1.18 11.58 -17.26
N PRO A 209 0.29 12.59 -17.26
CA PRO A 209 -1.16 12.40 -17.23
C PRO A 209 -1.71 11.63 -18.44
N GLU A 210 -1.08 11.73 -19.62
CA GLU A 210 -1.48 11.00 -20.82
C GLU A 210 -1.31 9.49 -20.62
N LEU A 211 -0.19 9.06 -20.03
CA LEU A 211 0.07 7.67 -19.70
C LEU A 211 -0.94 7.16 -18.66
N PHE A 212 -1.21 7.96 -17.62
CA PHE A 212 -2.24 7.65 -16.63
C PHE A 212 -3.62 7.43 -17.28
N LEU A 213 -4.05 8.33 -18.17
CA LEU A 213 -5.35 8.22 -18.84
C LEU A 213 -5.39 7.08 -19.84
N HIS A 214 -4.29 6.80 -20.54
CA HIS A 214 -4.16 5.63 -21.40
C HIS A 214 -4.34 4.34 -20.60
N ASP A 215 -3.66 4.22 -19.46
CA ASP A 215 -3.78 3.06 -18.58
C ASP A 215 -5.20 2.88 -18.05
N MET A 216 -5.85 3.96 -17.64
CA MET A 216 -7.24 3.92 -17.20
C MET A 216 -8.16 3.44 -18.32
N ASN A 217 -7.95 3.89 -19.55
CA ASN A 217 -8.71 3.43 -20.70
C ASN A 217 -8.47 1.94 -20.98
N GLU A 218 -7.21 1.51 -21.00
CA GLU A 218 -6.82 0.12 -21.24
C GLU A 218 -7.40 -0.81 -20.16
N LEU A 219 -7.31 -0.43 -18.89
CA LEU A 219 -7.85 -1.17 -17.75
C LEU A 219 -9.37 -1.32 -17.83
N LEU A 220 -10.10 -0.23 -18.06
CA LEU A 220 -11.57 -0.28 -18.10
C LEU A 220 -12.07 -0.99 -19.35
N ALA A 221 -11.40 -0.83 -20.50
CA ALA A 221 -11.81 -1.44 -21.75
C ALA A 221 -11.46 -2.95 -21.83
N THR A 222 -10.31 -3.35 -21.28
CA THR A 222 -9.77 -4.70 -21.47
C THR A 222 -9.65 -5.54 -20.20
N GLY A 223 -9.72 -4.91 -19.01
CA GLY A 223 -9.51 -5.58 -17.73
C GLY A 223 -8.06 -5.97 -17.46
N ARG A 224 -7.09 -5.35 -18.12
CA ARG A 224 -5.65 -5.62 -17.99
C ARG A 224 -4.79 -4.44 -18.42
N LEU A 225 -3.51 -4.48 -18.03
CA LEU A 225 -2.45 -3.67 -18.60
C LEU A 225 -1.46 -4.56 -19.34
N LYS A 226 -0.93 -4.05 -20.45
CA LYS A 226 0.09 -4.70 -21.26
C LYS A 226 1.34 -3.85 -21.42
N ARG A 227 2.51 -4.48 -21.30
CA ARG A 227 3.82 -3.87 -21.56
C ARG A 227 4.72 -4.86 -22.28
N THR A 228 5.45 -4.40 -23.28
CA THR A 228 6.43 -5.22 -23.99
C THR A 228 7.82 -4.84 -23.52
N PHE A 229 8.57 -5.81 -23.00
CA PHE A 229 9.93 -5.62 -22.50
C PHE A 229 10.79 -6.83 -22.91
N GLY A 230 12.00 -6.58 -23.44
CA GLY A 230 12.89 -7.64 -23.91
C GLY A 230 12.29 -8.52 -25.01
N GLY A 231 11.40 -7.96 -25.84
CA GLY A 231 10.65 -8.69 -26.87
C GLY A 231 9.50 -9.58 -26.34
N VAL A 232 9.24 -9.58 -25.04
CA VAL A 232 8.17 -10.38 -24.40
C VAL A 232 7.03 -9.45 -23.99
N GLU A 233 5.79 -9.81 -24.34
CA GLU A 233 4.59 -9.12 -23.88
C GLU A 233 4.21 -9.61 -22.47
N TYR A 234 4.26 -8.72 -21.49
CA TYR A 234 3.77 -8.94 -20.14
C TYR A 234 2.36 -8.37 -20.00
N THR A 235 1.43 -9.22 -19.61
CA THR A 235 0.04 -8.86 -19.33
C THR A 235 -0.25 -9.04 -17.85
N VAL A 236 -0.80 -8.02 -17.18
CA VAL A 236 -1.27 -8.12 -15.79
C VAL A 236 -2.78 -7.82 -15.72
N PRO A 237 -3.56 -8.60 -14.95
CA PRO A 237 -4.99 -8.38 -14.79
C PRO A 237 -5.25 -7.15 -13.91
N LEU A 238 -6.40 -6.48 -14.15
CA LEU A 238 -6.92 -5.47 -13.24
C LEU A 238 -7.00 -6.05 -11.81
N SER A 239 -6.44 -5.33 -10.84
CA SER A 239 -6.52 -5.71 -9.44
C SER A 239 -7.97 -5.74 -8.97
N ALA A 240 -8.44 -6.90 -8.51
CA ALA A 240 -9.78 -7.04 -7.93
C ALA A 240 -9.86 -6.63 -6.45
N SER A 241 -8.77 -6.11 -5.88
CA SER A 241 -8.78 -5.41 -4.59
C SER A 241 -8.16 -4.03 -4.76
N TRP A 242 -8.65 -3.09 -3.96
CA TRP A 242 -8.09 -1.75 -3.81
C TRP A 242 -7.57 -1.56 -2.38
N GLY A 243 -7.18 -2.68 -1.74
CA GLY A 243 -6.42 -2.74 -0.51
C GLY A 243 -7.30 -2.82 0.74
N ASN A 244 -6.66 -3.11 1.87
CA ASN A 244 -7.31 -3.10 3.18
C ASN A 244 -6.98 -1.86 4.01
N GLY A 245 -5.89 -1.14 3.73
CA GLY A 245 -5.57 0.17 4.32
C GLY A 245 -5.88 0.27 5.81
N ASP A 246 -6.69 1.26 6.17
CA ASP A 246 -7.13 1.57 7.55
C ASP A 246 -7.93 0.43 8.23
N LEU A 247 -8.40 -0.60 7.50
CA LEU A 247 -9.11 -1.74 8.10
C LEU A 247 -8.19 -2.61 8.96
N LYS A 248 -6.97 -2.88 8.50
CA LYS A 248 -6.01 -3.79 9.15
C LYS A 248 -4.99 -3.07 10.04
N LYS A 249 -4.97 -1.74 10.02
CA LYS A 249 -4.11 -0.92 10.88
C LYS A 249 -4.38 -1.26 12.36
N PRO A 250 -3.36 -1.65 13.15
CA PRO A 250 -3.55 -1.96 14.56
C PRO A 250 -3.94 -0.69 15.32
N LEU A 251 -5.07 -0.75 16.04
CA LEU A 251 -5.54 0.29 16.93
C LEU A 251 -5.17 -0.08 18.36
N ILE A 252 -4.44 0.81 19.03
CA ILE A 252 -4.13 0.68 20.46
C ILE A 252 -5.17 1.48 21.22
N ILE A 253 -6.04 0.78 21.94
CA ILE A 253 -7.15 1.36 22.70
C ILE A 253 -6.76 1.34 24.17
N HIS A 254 -6.51 2.51 24.74
CA HIS A 254 -6.16 2.66 26.15
C HIS A 254 -7.42 2.81 26.99
N ARG A 255 -7.46 2.09 28.12
CA ARG A 255 -8.47 2.30 29.16
C ARG A 255 -7.96 3.35 30.14
N SER A 256 -8.65 4.48 30.23
CA SER A 256 -8.31 5.57 31.14
C SER A 256 -9.45 5.91 32.11
N ALA A 257 -9.18 6.74 33.12
CA ALA A 257 -10.20 7.30 34.00
C ALA A 257 -11.24 8.16 33.25
N LYS A 258 -10.89 8.68 32.06
CA LYS A 258 -11.78 9.45 31.18
C LYS A 258 -12.55 8.55 30.17
N GLY A 259 -12.41 7.23 30.27
CA GLY A 259 -12.97 6.25 29.33
C GLY A 259 -11.93 5.68 28.36
N TYR A 260 -12.39 5.03 27.29
CA TYR A 260 -11.52 4.48 26.25
C TYR A 260 -11.04 5.58 25.29
N GLN A 261 -9.77 5.52 24.90
CA GLN A 261 -9.14 6.41 23.93
C GLN A 261 -8.35 5.59 22.89
N PRO A 262 -8.42 5.91 21.58
CA PRO A 262 -9.23 6.98 20.99
C PRO A 262 -10.74 6.67 21.02
N GLU A 263 -11.58 7.70 20.86
CA GLU A 263 -13.04 7.59 20.90
C GLU A 263 -13.60 7.01 19.58
N ILE A 264 -13.29 5.74 19.30
CA ILE A 264 -13.58 5.03 18.04
C ILE A 264 -15.05 5.10 17.61
N TRP A 265 -15.98 5.19 18.57
CA TRP A 265 -17.42 5.34 18.30
C TRP A 265 -17.80 6.63 17.55
N PHE A 266 -16.91 7.63 17.44
CA PHE A 266 -17.17 8.80 16.58
C PHE A 266 -16.89 8.55 15.10
N SER A 267 -16.21 7.45 14.75
CA SER A 267 -15.78 7.12 13.38
C SER A 267 -16.95 7.18 12.39
N PRO A 268 -16.94 8.16 11.46
CA PRO A 268 -17.95 8.20 10.41
C PRO A 268 -17.89 6.96 9.51
N GLY A 269 -16.69 6.42 9.22
CA GLY A 269 -16.54 5.20 8.43
C GLY A 269 -17.26 4.01 9.04
N LEU A 270 -17.09 3.76 10.35
CA LEU A 270 -17.80 2.67 11.04
C LEU A 270 -19.32 2.88 11.03
N VAL A 271 -19.78 4.11 11.26
CA VAL A 271 -21.22 4.42 11.23
C VAL A 271 -21.82 4.11 9.85
N HIS A 272 -21.15 4.51 8.76
CA HIS A 272 -21.65 4.23 7.40
C HIS A 272 -21.53 2.75 7.02
N ALA A 273 -20.50 2.06 7.48
CA ALA A 273 -20.34 0.62 7.27
C ALA A 273 -21.47 -0.19 7.92
N PHE A 274 -21.90 0.18 9.14
CA PHE A 274 -23.04 -0.46 9.79
C PHE A 274 -24.40 0.00 9.25
N GLU A 275 -24.49 1.23 8.73
CA GLU A 275 -25.68 1.74 8.05
C GLU A 275 -25.94 1.02 6.72
N SER A 276 -24.90 0.78 5.91
CA SER A 276 -25.02 0.14 4.59
C SER A 276 -25.54 -1.30 4.64
N ILE A 277 -25.24 -2.00 5.73
CA ILE A 277 -25.69 -3.39 5.97
C ILE A 277 -26.96 -3.47 6.84
N GLY A 278 -27.55 -2.34 7.21
CA GLY A 278 -28.81 -2.26 7.95
C GLY A 278 -28.74 -2.57 9.45
N ILE A 279 -27.54 -2.63 10.05
CA ILE A 279 -27.37 -2.77 11.51
C ILE A 279 -27.72 -1.44 12.21
N LEU A 280 -27.30 -0.31 11.63
CA LEU A 280 -27.76 1.02 12.03
C LEU A 280 -28.84 1.51 11.07
N ARG A 281 -29.89 2.13 11.60
CA ARG A 281 -30.97 2.70 10.77
C ARG A 281 -30.53 4.02 10.17
N LYS A 282 -30.76 4.22 8.88
CA LYS A 282 -30.35 5.43 8.16
C LYS A 282 -31.02 6.69 8.71
N GLU A 283 -32.26 6.56 9.18
CA GLU A 283 -33.12 7.65 9.67
C GLU A 283 -32.70 8.16 11.06
N ASP A 284 -31.90 7.39 11.81
CA ASP A 284 -31.50 7.77 13.15
C ASP A 284 -30.55 8.98 13.14
N SER A 285 -30.71 9.87 14.13
CA SER A 285 -29.79 10.99 14.30
C SER A 285 -28.36 10.49 14.55
N ILE A 286 -27.37 11.26 14.09
CA ILE A 286 -25.94 10.94 14.28
C ILE A 286 -25.62 10.70 15.77
N LYS A 287 -26.19 11.51 16.66
CA LYS A 287 -26.01 11.38 18.12
C LYS A 287 -26.49 10.01 18.63
N HIS A 288 -27.61 9.52 18.10
CA HIS A 288 -28.16 8.21 18.48
C HIS A 288 -27.28 7.07 17.93
N LYS A 289 -26.88 7.14 16.66
CA LYS A 289 -25.96 6.18 16.02
C LYS A 289 -24.64 6.04 16.79
N VAL A 290 -24.03 7.17 17.16
CA VAL A 290 -22.78 7.20 17.95
C VAL A 290 -22.99 6.60 19.34
N ALA A 291 -24.13 6.86 20.00
CA ALA A 291 -24.43 6.28 21.32
C ALA A 291 -24.62 4.76 21.26
N GLN A 292 -25.30 4.24 20.23
CA GLN A 292 -25.42 2.80 20.02
C GLN A 292 -24.06 2.15 19.77
N LEU A 293 -23.26 2.73 18.86
CA LEU A 293 -21.92 2.20 18.55
C LEU A 293 -21.01 2.21 19.79
N LYS A 294 -21.07 3.27 20.59
CA LYS A 294 -20.35 3.34 21.88
C LYS A 294 -20.73 2.18 22.80
N HIS A 295 -22.02 1.91 22.96
CA HIS A 295 -22.49 0.82 23.83
C HIS A 295 -21.98 -0.55 23.36
N TRP A 296 -22.02 -0.83 22.05
CA TRP A 296 -21.50 -2.09 21.50
C TRP A 296 -19.99 -2.25 21.69
N LEU A 297 -19.22 -1.19 21.41
CA LEU A 297 -17.77 -1.20 21.52
C LEU A 297 -17.30 -1.30 22.97
N GLU A 298 -17.93 -0.58 23.91
CA GLU A 298 -17.57 -0.68 25.33
C GLU A 298 -17.79 -2.11 25.87
N SER A 299 -18.91 -2.75 25.51
CA SER A 299 -19.16 -4.17 25.83
C SER A 299 -18.10 -5.10 25.24
N LEU A 300 -17.70 -4.86 23.99
CA LEU A 300 -16.65 -5.62 23.31
C LEU A 300 -15.29 -5.46 24.01
N PHE A 301 -14.91 -4.23 24.36
CA PHE A 301 -13.66 -3.90 25.03
C PHE A 301 -13.59 -4.47 26.44
N GLN A 302 -14.71 -4.47 27.18
CA GLN A 302 -14.77 -5.09 28.51
C GLN A 302 -14.51 -6.60 28.46
N LYS A 303 -14.99 -7.29 27.41
CA LYS A 303 -14.76 -8.73 27.22
C LYS A 303 -13.31 -9.05 26.83
N HIS A 304 -12.69 -8.24 25.97
CA HIS A 304 -11.35 -8.51 25.44
C HIS A 304 -10.21 -7.94 26.30
N GLY A 305 -10.46 -6.88 27.07
CA GLY A 305 -9.46 -6.15 27.86
C GLY A 305 -9.61 -6.29 29.37
N ALA A 306 -10.19 -7.40 29.87
CA ALA A 306 -10.46 -7.58 31.30
C ALA A 306 -9.21 -7.51 32.18
N TYR A 307 -8.04 -7.85 31.64
CA TYR A 307 -6.78 -8.00 32.39
C TYR A 307 -5.64 -7.09 31.93
N THR A 308 -5.86 -6.24 30.93
CA THR A 308 -4.81 -5.37 30.35
C THR A 308 -5.24 -3.90 30.33
N PRO A 309 -4.31 -2.94 30.49
CA PRO A 309 -4.62 -1.51 30.44
C PRO A 309 -4.85 -0.98 29.01
N TYR A 310 -4.54 -1.81 28.00
CA TYR A 310 -4.76 -1.52 26.59
C TYR A 310 -5.32 -2.75 25.87
N ILE A 311 -5.99 -2.50 24.75
CA ILE A 311 -6.51 -3.50 23.81
C ILE A 311 -5.89 -3.19 22.45
N ILE A 312 -5.36 -4.20 21.78
CA ILE A 312 -4.89 -4.08 20.40
C ILE A 312 -5.87 -4.84 19.52
N MET A 313 -6.46 -4.14 18.57
CA MET A 313 -7.36 -4.74 17.57
C MET A 313 -7.40 -3.88 16.31
N ASN A 314 -7.88 -4.42 15.21
CA ASN A 314 -8.07 -3.65 13.97
C ASN A 314 -9.56 -3.44 13.64
N THR A 315 -9.84 -2.56 12.69
CA THR A 315 -11.24 -2.22 12.33
C THR A 315 -11.96 -3.38 11.65
N GLU A 316 -11.27 -4.21 10.89
CA GLU A 316 -11.83 -5.42 10.27
C GLU A 316 -12.37 -6.40 11.34
N GLU A 317 -11.59 -6.64 12.40
CA GLU A 317 -11.98 -7.44 13.56
C GLU A 317 -13.19 -6.85 14.28
N ILE A 318 -13.21 -5.53 14.49
CA ILE A 318 -14.37 -4.84 15.09
C ILE A 318 -15.64 -5.12 14.28
N ILE A 319 -15.60 -4.88 12.96
CA ILE A 319 -16.74 -5.09 12.07
C ILE A 319 -17.16 -6.56 12.12
N ARG A 320 -16.21 -7.50 12.00
CA ARG A 320 -16.45 -8.94 11.98
C ARG A 320 -17.14 -9.42 13.26
N ILE A 321 -16.61 -9.04 14.43
CA ILE A 321 -17.16 -9.48 15.74
C ILE A 321 -18.57 -8.92 15.95
N LEU A 322 -18.79 -7.62 15.68
CA LEU A 322 -20.11 -7.01 15.86
C LEU A 322 -21.14 -7.58 14.88
N MET A 323 -20.73 -7.87 13.63
CA MET A 323 -21.62 -8.53 12.67
C MET A 323 -21.95 -9.97 13.06
N LEU A 324 -20.99 -10.77 13.54
CA LEU A 324 -21.26 -12.13 14.01
C LEU A 324 -22.28 -12.14 15.15
N GLN A 325 -22.16 -11.18 16.08
CA GLN A 325 -23.14 -10.98 17.15
C GLN A 325 -24.53 -10.59 16.60
N ALA A 326 -24.60 -9.70 15.61
CA ALA A 326 -25.86 -9.28 15.00
C ALA A 326 -26.57 -10.41 14.22
N TYR A 327 -25.81 -11.30 13.56
CA TYR A 327 -26.36 -12.42 12.79
C TYR A 327 -26.56 -13.70 13.63
N GLY A 328 -26.08 -13.72 14.89
CA GLY A 328 -26.15 -14.88 15.77
C GLY A 328 -25.37 -16.08 15.22
N LEU A 329 -24.14 -15.83 14.73
CA LEU A 329 -23.24 -16.82 14.14
C LEU A 329 -21.93 -16.90 14.95
N SER A 330 -21.27 -18.06 14.91
CA SER A 330 -19.91 -18.23 15.42
C SER A 330 -18.88 -18.26 14.28
N GLU A 331 -17.61 -18.00 14.59
CA GLU A 331 -16.51 -18.17 13.63
C GLU A 331 -16.45 -19.58 13.04
N GLN A 332 -16.78 -20.60 13.84
CA GLN A 332 -16.82 -21.98 13.37
C GLN A 332 -17.89 -22.17 12.29
N ASN A 333 -19.06 -21.51 12.42
CA ASN A 333 -20.11 -21.60 11.41
C ASN A 333 -19.67 -21.04 10.06
N ILE A 334 -18.82 -20.01 10.04
CA ILE A 334 -18.26 -19.44 8.81
C ILE A 334 -17.23 -20.39 8.20
N LYS A 335 -16.28 -20.89 9.00
CA LYS A 335 -15.27 -21.86 8.54
C LYS A 335 -15.90 -23.12 7.94
N ASP A 336 -16.90 -23.67 8.62
CA ASP A 336 -17.64 -24.86 8.17
C ASP A 336 -18.42 -24.62 6.88
N TYR A 337 -18.83 -23.38 6.60
CA TYR A 337 -19.52 -23.01 5.37
C TYR A 337 -18.52 -22.85 4.20
N GLU A 338 -17.39 -22.18 4.43
CA GLU A 338 -16.34 -21.97 3.42
C GLU A 338 -15.67 -23.27 2.98
N ASN A 339 -15.54 -24.24 3.88
CA ASN A 339 -14.90 -25.54 3.61
C ASN A 339 -15.82 -26.56 2.91
N ARG A 340 -17.08 -26.22 2.58
CA ARG A 340 -17.99 -27.15 1.89
C ARG A 340 -17.52 -27.38 0.45
N PRO A 341 -17.44 -28.64 -0.03
CA PRO A 341 -17.08 -28.93 -1.40
C PRO A 341 -18.09 -28.25 -2.34
N ARG A 342 -17.59 -27.33 -3.17
CA ARG A 342 -18.37 -26.58 -4.17
C ARG A 342 -18.65 -27.49 -5.36
N GLY A 343 -19.42 -28.56 -5.17
CA GLY A 343 -19.81 -29.45 -6.25
C GLY A 343 -20.56 -28.66 -7.33
N MET A 344 -19.93 -28.46 -8.49
CA MET A 344 -20.54 -27.93 -9.74
C MET A 344 -21.58 -26.82 -9.56
N ILE A 345 -21.35 -25.86 -8.66
CA ILE A 345 -22.13 -24.62 -8.66
C ILE A 345 -21.40 -23.69 -9.62
N GLN A 346 -22.01 -23.47 -10.78
CA GLN A 346 -21.64 -22.37 -11.68
C GLN A 346 -21.31 -21.16 -10.82
N SER A 347 -20.09 -20.65 -10.94
CA SER A 347 -19.58 -19.43 -10.32
C SER A 347 -20.43 -18.18 -10.61
N GLN A 348 -21.51 -18.33 -11.39
CA GLN A 348 -22.54 -17.34 -11.65
C GLN A 348 -23.70 -17.33 -10.62
N LEU A 349 -23.86 -18.34 -9.76
CA LEU A 349 -25.03 -18.47 -8.86
C LEU A 349 -24.82 -18.00 -7.41
N ILE A 350 -23.60 -17.58 -7.02
CA ILE A 350 -23.39 -16.79 -5.78
C ILE A 350 -23.86 -15.33 -5.98
N VAL A 351 -24.27 -14.96 -7.20
CA VAL A 351 -24.69 -13.61 -7.61
C VAL A 351 -26.21 -13.40 -7.48
N HIS A 352 -26.95 -14.30 -6.84
CA HIS A 352 -28.28 -13.91 -6.35
C HIS A 352 -28.10 -13.06 -5.10
N THR A 353 -28.31 -11.75 -5.25
CA THR A 353 -28.40 -10.78 -4.16
C THR A 353 -29.42 -11.33 -3.15
N PRO A 354 -29.00 -11.72 -1.95
CA PRO A 354 -29.96 -12.12 -0.93
C PRO A 354 -30.83 -10.92 -0.62
N GLN A 355 -32.13 -11.12 -0.45
CA GLN A 355 -33.03 -10.05 -0.03
C GLN A 355 -32.53 -9.46 1.31
N SER A 356 -32.10 -8.20 1.27
CA SER A 356 -31.59 -7.49 2.44
C SER A 356 -32.58 -7.59 3.62
N GLY A 357 -32.08 -7.99 4.79
CA GLY A 357 -32.77 -7.76 6.07
C GLY A 357 -33.49 -8.94 6.71
N LYS A 358 -33.39 -10.19 6.23
CA LYS A 358 -33.93 -11.34 6.98
C LYS A 358 -32.84 -12.06 7.78
N THR A 359 -32.83 -11.83 9.10
CA THR A 359 -32.12 -12.63 10.12
C THR A 359 -32.75 -14.01 10.36
N LEU A 360 -33.81 -14.36 9.62
CA LEU A 360 -34.70 -15.52 9.86
C LEU A 360 -34.41 -16.74 8.95
N GLY A 361 -33.23 -16.81 8.33
CA GLY A 361 -32.80 -17.94 7.50
C GLY A 361 -32.09 -19.06 8.28
N GLY A 362 -31.97 -20.23 7.66
CA GLY A 362 -31.10 -21.32 8.16
C GLY A 362 -29.64 -20.88 8.29
N ILE A 363 -28.82 -21.62 9.06
CA ILE A 363 -27.42 -21.25 9.33
C ILE A 363 -26.63 -20.97 8.03
N GLY A 364 -26.82 -21.77 6.97
CA GLY A 364 -26.14 -21.57 5.69
C GLY A 364 -26.51 -20.26 4.98
N GLU A 365 -27.79 -19.88 4.98
CA GLU A 365 -28.25 -18.60 4.38
C GLU A 365 -27.70 -17.41 5.18
N ARG A 366 -27.70 -17.50 6.51
CA ARG A 366 -27.09 -16.49 7.37
C ARG A 366 -25.58 -16.36 7.14
N CYS A 367 -24.86 -17.46 6.96
CA CYS A 367 -23.43 -17.43 6.61
C CYS A 367 -23.20 -16.77 5.24
N SER A 368 -24.00 -17.10 4.23
CA SER A 368 -23.91 -16.47 2.90
C SER A 368 -24.18 -14.97 2.95
N ASN A 369 -25.22 -14.55 3.67
CA ASN A 369 -25.57 -13.15 3.85
C ASN A 369 -24.49 -12.40 4.61
N PHE A 370 -23.95 -13.01 5.67
CA PHE A 370 -22.84 -12.45 6.45
C PHE A 370 -21.63 -12.17 5.57
N LEU A 371 -21.16 -13.14 4.77
CA LEU A 371 -19.98 -12.96 3.92
C LEU A 371 -20.18 -11.84 2.89
N PHE A 372 -21.35 -11.79 2.24
CA PHE A 372 -21.67 -10.72 1.30
C PHE A 372 -21.70 -9.33 1.97
N GLN A 373 -22.44 -9.21 3.07
CA GLN A 373 -22.58 -7.93 3.78
C GLN A 373 -21.27 -7.50 4.44
N PHE A 374 -20.41 -8.44 4.85
CA PHE A 374 -19.11 -8.15 5.42
C PHE A 374 -18.20 -7.46 4.39
N GLU A 375 -18.18 -7.95 3.14
CA GLU A 375 -17.47 -7.27 2.05
C GLU A 375 -18.05 -5.87 1.74
N VAL A 376 -19.38 -5.72 1.75
CA VAL A 376 -20.03 -4.41 1.58
C VAL A 376 -19.62 -3.42 2.67
N ALA A 377 -19.65 -3.85 3.95
CA ALA A 377 -19.24 -3.01 5.08
C ALA A 377 -17.77 -2.58 4.97
N LYS A 378 -16.88 -3.50 4.60
CA LYS A 378 -15.44 -3.20 4.37
C LYS A 378 -15.25 -2.19 3.25
N ASN A 379 -15.91 -2.37 2.11
CA ASN A 379 -15.77 -1.46 0.97
C ASN A 379 -16.32 -0.06 1.27
N VAL A 380 -17.47 0.04 1.95
CA VAL A 380 -18.03 1.33 2.37
C VAL A 380 -17.07 2.06 3.33
N PHE A 381 -16.52 1.35 4.32
CA PHE A 381 -15.54 1.92 5.24
C PHE A 381 -14.32 2.50 4.51
N LYS A 382 -13.71 1.70 3.62
CA LYS A 382 -12.52 2.12 2.86
C LYS A 382 -12.79 3.29 1.92
N SER A 383 -14.02 3.41 1.39
CA SER A 383 -14.35 4.39 0.32
C SER A 383 -14.31 5.84 0.79
N PHE A 384 -14.17 6.06 2.10
CA PHE A 384 -13.96 7.38 2.69
C PHE A 384 -12.54 7.89 2.47
N THR A 385 -11.52 7.03 2.57
CA THR A 385 -10.11 7.46 2.53
C THR A 385 -9.38 7.06 1.25
N ASP A 386 -9.87 6.06 0.53
CA ASP A 386 -9.24 5.55 -0.70
C ASP A 386 -10.16 5.64 -1.94
N ASN A 387 -9.60 6.09 -3.06
CA ASN A 387 -10.28 6.09 -4.36
C ASN A 387 -10.09 4.71 -5.01
N ALA A 388 -11.17 3.92 -5.08
CA ALA A 388 -11.12 2.51 -5.47
C ALA A 388 -10.47 2.30 -6.85
N LEU A 389 -10.83 3.09 -7.87
CA LEU A 389 -10.25 2.97 -9.21
C LEU A 389 -8.77 3.36 -9.24
N LEU A 390 -8.39 4.45 -8.58
CA LEU A 390 -6.99 4.90 -8.49
C LEU A 390 -6.11 3.84 -7.81
N LYS A 391 -6.59 3.26 -6.71
CA LYS A 391 -5.89 2.21 -5.97
C LYS A 391 -5.82 0.88 -6.72
N ALA A 392 -6.88 0.51 -7.43
CA ALA A 392 -6.85 -0.66 -8.30
C ALA A 392 -5.82 -0.49 -9.44
N TRP A 393 -5.69 0.71 -10.01
CA TRP A 393 -4.64 1.01 -11.00
C TRP A 393 -3.23 0.90 -10.39
N GLU A 394 -2.97 1.53 -9.24
CA GLU A 394 -1.70 1.43 -8.51
C GLU A 394 -1.28 -0.03 -8.27
N PHE A 395 -2.21 -0.87 -7.79
CA PHE A 395 -1.93 -2.29 -7.51
C PHE A 395 -1.82 -3.16 -8.76
N THR A 396 -2.49 -2.76 -9.84
CA THR A 396 -2.27 -3.39 -11.15
C THR A 396 -0.87 -3.07 -11.67
N LEU A 397 -0.43 -1.82 -11.52
CA LEU A 397 0.94 -1.40 -11.83
C LEU A 397 1.95 -2.19 -10.98
N ALA A 398 1.71 -2.34 -9.68
CA ALA A 398 2.57 -3.11 -8.77
C ALA A 398 2.80 -4.56 -9.21
N SER A 399 1.86 -5.17 -9.94
CA SER A 399 1.99 -6.53 -10.46
C SER A 399 3.08 -6.68 -11.53
N PHE A 400 3.59 -5.58 -12.10
CA PHE A 400 4.73 -5.60 -13.02
C PHE A 400 6.08 -5.79 -12.31
N SER A 401 6.14 -5.73 -10.97
CA SER A 401 7.38 -5.91 -10.19
C SER A 401 7.89 -7.37 -10.15
N GLU A 402 7.02 -8.33 -10.48
CA GLU A 402 7.26 -9.78 -10.33
C GLU A 402 7.40 -10.48 -11.70
N THR A 403 7.60 -9.72 -12.78
CA THR A 403 7.58 -10.22 -14.17
C THR A 403 8.86 -10.94 -14.60
N LYS A 404 9.84 -11.16 -13.71
CA LYS A 404 10.97 -12.03 -14.05
C LYS A 404 10.49 -13.47 -14.21
N LEU A 405 10.71 -14.01 -15.42
CA LEU A 405 10.59 -15.45 -15.71
C LEU A 405 11.34 -16.35 -14.72
N GLU A 406 12.37 -15.83 -14.03
CA GLU A 406 13.15 -16.54 -13.00
C GLU A 406 12.47 -16.60 -11.62
N PHE A 407 11.52 -15.72 -11.30
CA PHE A 407 10.99 -15.54 -9.94
C PHE A 407 9.59 -16.17 -9.78
N THR A 408 8.75 -16.11 -10.83
CA THR A 408 7.63 -17.06 -10.98
C THR A 408 8.14 -18.50 -11.09
N ARG A 409 9.40 -18.65 -11.53
CA ARG A 409 10.15 -19.91 -11.48
C ARG A 409 10.50 -20.38 -10.07
N TRP A 410 10.39 -19.54 -9.06
CA TRP A 410 10.90 -19.87 -7.74
C TRP A 410 9.80 -20.41 -6.83
N ASN A 411 8.63 -19.75 -6.71
CA ASN A 411 7.61 -20.18 -5.75
C ASN A 411 6.76 -21.35 -6.22
N LEU A 412 6.12 -21.22 -7.39
CA LEU A 412 5.34 -22.32 -7.95
C LEU A 412 6.22 -23.56 -8.07
N TYR A 413 7.40 -23.48 -8.68
CA TYR A 413 8.24 -24.65 -8.90
C TYR A 413 8.84 -25.25 -7.63
N SER A 414 9.28 -24.42 -6.67
CA SER A 414 9.70 -24.94 -5.36
C SER A 414 8.56 -25.70 -4.69
N SER A 415 7.32 -25.22 -4.83
CA SER A 415 6.17 -25.94 -4.28
C SER A 415 5.85 -27.25 -5.00
N LEU A 416 6.07 -27.33 -6.33
CA LEU A 416 5.77 -28.53 -7.13
C LEU A 416 6.76 -29.68 -6.89
N GLY A 417 8.03 -29.35 -6.64
CA GLY A 417 9.10 -30.35 -6.47
C GLY A 417 9.34 -31.12 -7.76
N MET A 418 9.80 -30.44 -8.81
CA MET A 418 10.00 -31.03 -10.15
C MET A 418 11.29 -31.84 -10.29
N GLY A 419 12.18 -31.85 -9.29
CA GLY A 419 13.39 -32.66 -9.28
C GLY A 419 13.13 -34.12 -8.90
N THR A 420 13.96 -35.03 -9.40
CA THR A 420 13.89 -36.48 -9.05
C THR A 420 14.25 -36.75 -7.58
N ASN A 421 15.08 -35.90 -6.98
CA ASN A 421 15.59 -36.03 -5.61
C ASN A 421 14.73 -35.28 -4.56
N GLU A 422 13.57 -34.75 -4.94
CA GLU A 422 12.72 -33.96 -4.06
C GLU A 422 11.57 -34.80 -3.50
N PRO A 423 11.68 -35.29 -2.25
CA PRO A 423 10.70 -36.21 -1.68
C PRO A 423 9.30 -35.62 -1.62
N GLY A 424 8.30 -36.41 -2.05
CA GLY A 424 6.89 -36.01 -2.14
C GLY A 424 6.57 -35.04 -3.29
N GLY A 425 7.56 -34.69 -4.13
CA GLY A 425 7.39 -33.83 -5.30
C GLY A 425 6.81 -34.55 -6.52
N ILE A 426 6.39 -33.78 -7.52
CA ILE A 426 5.90 -34.29 -8.81
C ILE A 426 7.03 -34.98 -9.60
N GLY A 427 8.26 -34.44 -9.55
CA GLY A 427 9.42 -35.00 -10.25
C GLY A 427 9.75 -36.42 -9.81
N GLN A 428 9.76 -36.67 -8.49
CA GLN A 428 9.94 -38.01 -7.93
C GLN A 428 8.84 -38.97 -8.40
N CYS A 429 7.57 -38.53 -8.41
CA CYS A 429 6.43 -39.32 -8.88
C CYS A 429 6.60 -39.73 -10.36
N ILE A 430 6.91 -38.77 -11.23
CA ILE A 430 7.15 -39.02 -12.66
C ILE A 430 8.31 -40.00 -12.83
N TYR A 431 9.43 -39.76 -12.17
CA TYR A 431 10.62 -40.60 -12.26
C TYR A 431 10.35 -42.05 -11.82
N GLN A 432 9.65 -42.24 -10.70
CA GLN A 432 9.35 -43.58 -10.18
C GLN A 432 8.47 -44.39 -11.13
N ILE A 433 7.49 -43.74 -11.80
CA ILE A 433 6.63 -44.41 -12.79
C ILE A 433 7.41 -44.78 -14.03
N ILE A 434 8.20 -43.84 -14.57
CA ILE A 434 9.03 -44.08 -15.75
C ILE A 434 10.05 -45.18 -15.45
N GLN A 435 10.69 -45.17 -14.27
CA GLN A 435 11.65 -46.19 -13.86
C GLN A 435 10.99 -47.57 -13.74
N ASN A 436 9.83 -47.68 -13.08
CA ASN A 436 9.09 -48.94 -12.98
C ASN A 436 8.73 -49.49 -14.38
N LYS A 437 8.38 -48.61 -15.31
CA LYS A 437 8.04 -48.99 -16.68
C LYS A 437 9.27 -49.39 -17.49
N LEU A 438 10.36 -48.64 -17.35
CA LEU A 438 11.64 -48.94 -17.96
C LEU A 438 12.16 -50.30 -17.49
N ASP A 439 12.06 -50.60 -16.19
CA ASP A 439 12.42 -51.91 -15.63
C ASP A 439 11.55 -53.03 -16.21
N SER A 440 10.24 -52.81 -16.36
CA SER A 440 9.34 -53.77 -16.99
C SER A 440 9.65 -53.98 -18.49
N VAL A 441 10.02 -52.93 -19.22
CA VAL A 441 10.39 -53.01 -20.63
C VAL A 441 11.74 -53.69 -20.78
N ASN A 442 12.72 -53.37 -19.94
CA ASN A 442 14.04 -54.00 -19.93
C ASN A 442 13.96 -55.51 -19.65
N ARG A 443 13.09 -55.95 -18.74
CA ARG A 443 12.81 -57.39 -18.54
C ARG A 443 12.25 -58.03 -19.82
N ARG A 444 11.28 -57.38 -20.48
CA ARG A 444 10.74 -57.87 -21.76
C ARG A 444 11.80 -57.90 -22.87
N VAL A 445 12.71 -56.93 -22.92
CA VAL A 445 13.85 -56.96 -23.85
C VAL A 445 14.73 -58.18 -23.57
N GLN A 446 15.02 -58.47 -22.30
CA GLN A 446 15.81 -59.65 -21.93
C GLN A 446 15.11 -60.96 -22.31
N ASP A 447 13.81 -61.07 -22.06
CA ASP A 447 13.02 -62.25 -22.41
C ASP A 447 12.99 -62.48 -23.95
N VAL A 448 12.69 -61.43 -24.72
CA VAL A 448 12.66 -61.52 -26.20
C VAL A 448 14.07 -61.70 -26.79
N GLN A 449 15.10 -61.13 -26.16
CA GLN A 449 16.49 -61.36 -26.57
C GLN A 449 16.90 -62.82 -26.36
N TYR A 450 16.47 -63.44 -25.26
CA TYR A 450 16.70 -64.86 -25.02
C TYR A 450 15.98 -65.75 -26.06
N GLU A 451 14.71 -65.46 -26.37
CA GLU A 451 13.97 -66.15 -27.44
C GLU A 451 14.59 -65.94 -28.82
N TYR A 452 15.06 -64.73 -29.12
CA TYR A 452 15.79 -64.38 -30.33
C TYR A 452 17.08 -65.18 -30.49
N GLU A 453 17.88 -65.32 -29.41
CA GLU A 453 19.11 -66.11 -29.41
C GLU A 453 18.84 -67.61 -29.59
N MET A 454 17.76 -68.12 -29.00
CA MET A 454 17.31 -69.51 -29.22
C MET A 454 16.89 -69.74 -30.68
N SER A 455 16.08 -68.86 -31.25
CA SER A 455 15.64 -68.93 -32.64
C SER A 455 16.82 -68.79 -33.63
N TYR A 456 17.76 -67.86 -33.36
CA TYR A 456 18.98 -67.70 -34.16
C TYR A 456 19.83 -68.97 -34.20
N ASN A 457 20.01 -69.64 -33.06
CA ASN A 457 20.76 -70.89 -32.97
C ASN A 457 20.07 -72.02 -33.73
N GLN A 458 18.73 -72.09 -33.70
CA GLN A 458 17.94 -73.06 -34.47
C GLN A 458 18.06 -72.82 -35.97
N VAL A 459 17.94 -71.58 -36.44
CA VAL A 459 18.13 -71.20 -37.84
C VAL A 459 19.55 -71.56 -38.31
N LYS A 460 20.59 -71.24 -37.54
CA LYS A 460 21.99 -71.62 -37.81
C LYS A 460 22.22 -73.14 -37.89
N ALA A 461 21.59 -73.90 -37.00
CA ALA A 461 21.66 -75.36 -37.01
C ALA A 461 20.98 -75.93 -38.27
N LEU A 462 19.83 -75.38 -38.68
CA LEU A 462 19.14 -75.74 -39.91
C LEU A 462 19.94 -75.36 -41.16
N GLU A 463 20.60 -74.19 -41.20
CA GLU A 463 21.51 -73.81 -42.29
C GLU A 463 22.67 -74.81 -42.45
N SER A 464 23.27 -75.24 -41.34
CA SER A 464 24.34 -76.25 -41.34
C SER A 464 23.83 -77.61 -41.85
N ARG A 465 22.61 -77.99 -41.45
CA ARG A 465 21.96 -79.24 -41.86
C ARG A 465 21.59 -79.24 -43.35
N ILE A 466 21.14 -78.11 -43.90
CA ILE A 466 20.92 -77.93 -45.36
C ILE A 466 22.24 -78.16 -46.13
N ARG A 467 23.38 -77.72 -45.60
CA ARG A 467 24.70 -77.90 -46.23
C ARG A 467 25.23 -79.35 -46.17
N GLN A 468 24.72 -80.18 -45.25
CA GLN A 468 25.18 -81.56 -45.01
C GLN A 468 24.18 -82.64 -45.47
N SER A 469 23.04 -82.24 -46.04
CA SER A 469 21.96 -83.17 -46.45
C SER A 469 22.33 -83.95 -47.72
N SER A 470 22.06 -85.27 -47.74
CA SER A 470 22.50 -86.18 -48.81
C SER A 470 21.39 -86.59 -49.81
N THR A 471 20.13 -86.20 -49.58
CA THR A 471 18.98 -86.56 -50.44
C THR A 471 18.08 -85.36 -50.79
N GLU A 472 17.56 -85.31 -52.03
CA GLU A 472 16.72 -84.19 -52.53
C GLU A 472 15.41 -83.99 -51.75
N LYS A 473 14.78 -85.07 -51.27
CA LYS A 473 13.55 -84.99 -50.46
C LYS A 473 13.78 -84.38 -49.08
N GLU A 474 14.91 -84.69 -48.46
CA GLU A 474 15.29 -84.14 -47.16
C GLU A 474 15.62 -82.65 -47.28
N VAL A 475 16.28 -82.24 -48.37
CA VAL A 475 16.56 -80.83 -48.67
C VAL A 475 15.27 -80.02 -48.83
N GLN A 476 14.22 -80.55 -49.46
CA GLN A 476 12.93 -79.85 -49.58
C GLN A 476 12.22 -79.67 -48.24
N TRP A 477 12.23 -80.69 -47.38
CA TRP A 477 11.60 -80.64 -46.07
C TRP A 477 12.33 -79.68 -45.12
N VAL A 478 13.68 -79.75 -45.06
CA VAL A 478 14.50 -78.84 -44.25
C VAL A 478 14.41 -77.41 -44.77
N LYS A 479 14.22 -77.18 -46.08
CA LYS A 479 13.95 -75.83 -46.63
C LYS A 479 12.62 -75.23 -46.16
N ALA A 480 11.57 -76.04 -46.06
CA ALA A 480 10.27 -75.57 -45.56
C ALA A 480 10.34 -75.25 -44.06
N GLU A 481 11.00 -76.10 -43.26
CA GLU A 481 11.24 -75.87 -41.83
C GLU A 481 12.13 -74.65 -41.59
N TYR A 482 13.18 -74.46 -42.40
CA TYR A 482 14.02 -73.26 -42.41
C TYR A 482 13.22 -72.00 -42.71
N GLN A 483 12.35 -72.00 -43.72
CA GLN A 483 11.52 -70.83 -44.04
C GLN A 483 10.56 -70.46 -42.89
N SER A 484 10.00 -71.44 -42.19
CA SER A 484 9.14 -71.20 -41.03
C SER A 484 9.91 -70.54 -39.87
N HIS A 485 11.07 -71.10 -39.49
CA HIS A 485 11.89 -70.54 -38.41
C HIS A 485 12.56 -69.21 -38.80
N LEU A 486 12.81 -68.98 -40.09
CA LEU A 486 13.29 -67.70 -40.59
C LEU A 486 12.22 -66.61 -40.42
N HIS A 487 10.95 -66.93 -40.67
CA HIS A 487 9.85 -66.00 -40.45
C HIS A 487 9.66 -65.69 -38.96
N GLU A 488 9.73 -66.70 -38.10
CA GLU A 488 9.71 -66.56 -36.64
C GLU A 488 10.88 -65.70 -36.14
N PHE A 489 12.09 -65.95 -36.63
CA PHE A 489 13.28 -65.16 -36.32
C PHE A 489 13.12 -63.68 -36.70
N TYR A 490 12.63 -63.39 -37.92
CA TYR A 490 12.39 -62.00 -38.33
C TYR A 490 11.28 -61.33 -37.52
N SER A 491 10.24 -62.07 -37.14
CA SER A 491 9.18 -61.55 -36.26
C SER A 491 9.71 -61.21 -34.87
N LEU A 492 10.55 -62.08 -34.28
CA LEU A 492 11.22 -61.82 -33.00
C LEU A 492 12.22 -60.66 -33.11
N GLN A 493 12.92 -60.52 -34.24
CA GLN A 493 13.81 -59.39 -34.48
C GLN A 493 13.04 -58.07 -34.51
N GLU A 494 11.93 -58.01 -35.25
CA GLU A 494 11.07 -56.83 -35.33
C GLU A 494 10.47 -56.49 -33.96
N GLN A 495 10.03 -57.51 -33.21
CA GLN A 495 9.50 -57.35 -31.86
C GLN A 495 10.57 -56.83 -30.88
N ARG A 496 11.79 -57.38 -30.93
CA ARG A 496 12.93 -56.91 -30.12
C ARG A 496 13.27 -55.46 -30.44
N ASP A 497 13.42 -55.13 -31.71
CA ASP A 497 13.81 -53.80 -32.16
C ASP A 497 12.74 -52.75 -31.77
N THR A 498 11.45 -53.13 -31.83
CA THR A 498 10.33 -52.31 -31.35
C THR A 498 10.39 -52.05 -29.83
N ILE A 499 10.64 -53.09 -29.02
CA ILE A 499 10.72 -52.95 -27.55
C ILE A 499 11.98 -52.19 -27.14
N GLN A 500 13.11 -52.39 -27.83
CA GLN A 500 14.34 -51.61 -27.60
C GLN A 500 14.14 -50.12 -27.95
N LEU A 501 13.42 -49.82 -29.04
CA LEU A 501 13.06 -48.45 -29.38
C LEU A 501 12.16 -47.83 -28.30
N GLN A 502 11.19 -48.58 -27.79
CA GLN A 502 10.34 -48.13 -26.67
C GLN A 502 11.16 -47.84 -25.40
N ALA A 503 12.11 -48.72 -25.04
CA ALA A 503 13.00 -48.51 -23.90
C ALA A 503 13.84 -47.22 -24.06
N LYS A 504 14.39 -47.01 -25.25
CA LYS A 504 15.17 -45.81 -25.58
C LYS A 504 14.33 -44.53 -25.47
N ASN A 505 13.07 -44.57 -25.93
CA ASN A 505 12.16 -43.44 -25.84
C ASN A 505 11.78 -43.12 -24.38
N LEU A 506 11.61 -44.14 -23.53
CA LEU A 506 11.30 -43.97 -22.09
C LEU A 506 12.45 -43.32 -21.30
N VAL A 507 13.71 -43.62 -21.64
CA VAL A 507 14.88 -43.04 -20.94
C VAL A 507 14.88 -41.50 -20.98
N ASN A 508 14.51 -40.93 -22.13
CA ASN A 508 14.51 -39.47 -22.32
C ASN A 508 13.16 -38.81 -21.97
N LEU A 509 12.15 -39.59 -21.61
CA LEU A 509 10.80 -39.10 -21.39
C LEU A 509 10.75 -38.12 -20.20
N TYR A 510 11.47 -38.40 -19.11
CA TYR A 510 11.50 -37.52 -17.94
C TYR A 510 12.03 -36.13 -18.29
N ASP A 511 13.22 -36.04 -18.90
CA ASP A 511 13.85 -34.76 -19.24
C ASP A 511 13.01 -33.95 -20.25
N SER A 512 12.37 -34.67 -21.18
CA SER A 512 11.47 -34.07 -22.16
C SER A 512 10.20 -33.51 -21.49
N LEU A 513 9.56 -34.29 -20.60
CA LEU A 513 8.38 -33.83 -19.86
C LEU A 513 8.71 -32.70 -18.90
N HIS A 514 9.84 -32.77 -18.21
CA HIS A 514 10.32 -31.71 -17.34
C HIS A 514 10.44 -30.40 -18.14
N THR A 515 11.13 -30.41 -19.27
CA THR A 515 11.31 -29.22 -20.12
C THR A 515 9.96 -28.69 -20.64
N LEU A 516 9.09 -29.56 -21.13
CA LEU A 516 7.78 -29.16 -21.68
C LEU A 516 6.86 -28.55 -20.61
N TYR A 517 6.76 -29.18 -19.43
CA TYR A 517 5.94 -28.63 -18.36
C TYR A 517 6.49 -27.30 -17.85
N MET A 518 7.81 -27.15 -17.70
CA MET A 518 8.45 -25.87 -17.34
C MET A 518 8.09 -24.76 -18.32
N ASP A 519 7.98 -25.06 -19.62
CA ASP A 519 7.53 -24.09 -20.61
C ASP A 519 6.04 -23.82 -20.52
N LEU A 520 5.18 -24.83 -20.34
CA LEU A 520 3.74 -24.65 -20.30
C LEU A 520 3.23 -23.96 -19.02
N PHE A 521 3.94 -24.08 -17.89
CA PHE A 521 3.53 -23.43 -16.64
C PHE A 521 3.39 -21.91 -16.78
N LYS A 522 4.22 -21.24 -17.60
CA LYS A 522 4.14 -19.79 -17.83
C LYS A 522 2.85 -19.34 -18.54
N ASP A 523 2.27 -20.23 -19.34
CA ASP A 523 1.06 -19.98 -20.12
C ASP A 523 -0.21 -20.25 -19.32
N TYR A 524 -0.10 -21.07 -18.26
CA TYR A 524 -1.22 -21.48 -17.41
C TYR A 524 -1.22 -20.84 -16.03
N PHE A 525 -0.08 -20.34 -15.53
CA PHE A 525 0.01 -19.72 -14.22
C PHE A 525 0.69 -18.35 -14.29
N GLN A 526 0.36 -17.48 -13.36
CA GLN A 526 1.04 -16.20 -13.16
C GLN A 526 0.82 -15.67 -11.76
N GLU A 527 1.85 -15.03 -11.23
CA GLU A 527 1.78 -14.33 -9.96
C GLU A 527 1.43 -12.86 -10.19
N VAL A 528 0.59 -12.32 -9.31
CA VAL A 528 0.19 -10.92 -9.33
C VAL A 528 0.25 -10.35 -7.92
N TYR A 529 0.44 -9.04 -7.82
CA TYR A 529 0.41 -8.35 -6.55
C TYR A 529 -1.01 -8.44 -5.93
N ASP A 530 -1.07 -8.72 -4.63
CA ASP A 530 -2.30 -8.81 -3.85
C ASP A 530 -2.17 -7.94 -2.59
N ALA A 531 -2.76 -6.75 -2.64
CA ALA A 531 -2.78 -5.78 -1.55
C ALA A 531 -3.49 -6.27 -0.28
N ASP A 532 -4.25 -7.37 -0.35
CA ASP A 532 -4.94 -7.92 0.82
C ASP A 532 -4.04 -8.80 1.70
N VAL A 533 -2.89 -9.22 1.14
CA VAL A 533 -1.88 -10.06 1.79
C VAL A 533 -0.81 -9.16 2.41
N GLN A 534 -0.66 -9.25 3.73
CA GLN A 534 0.31 -8.47 4.52
C GLN A 534 0.93 -9.37 5.59
N GLU A 535 2.20 -9.14 5.93
CA GLU A 535 2.84 -9.77 7.09
C GLU A 535 2.37 -9.11 8.40
N VAL A 536 1.94 -9.92 9.37
CA VAL A 536 1.36 -9.44 10.64
C VAL A 536 2.41 -8.85 11.60
N LYS A 537 3.71 -9.08 11.35
CA LYS A 537 4.80 -8.82 12.31
C LYS A 537 5.62 -7.55 12.06
N VAL A 538 5.34 -6.79 11.01
CA VAL A 538 6.19 -5.67 10.61
C VAL A 538 5.85 -4.42 11.42
N GLY A 539 6.87 -3.66 11.83
CA GLY A 539 6.69 -2.41 12.57
C GLY A 539 5.84 -1.40 11.79
N PRO A 540 5.20 -0.42 12.46
CA PRO A 540 4.28 0.53 11.82
C PRO A 540 4.91 1.42 10.73
N PHE A 541 6.24 1.48 10.66
CA PHE A 541 7.02 2.30 9.72
C PHE A 541 8.03 1.50 8.91
N ASP A 542 8.05 0.18 9.09
CA ASP A 542 8.77 -0.73 8.20
C ASP A 542 7.77 -1.19 7.15
N ASP A 543 8.14 -1.15 5.87
CA ASP A 543 7.24 -1.66 4.85
C ASP A 543 7.05 -3.17 5.05
N SER A 544 5.78 -3.58 5.12
CA SER A 544 5.46 -5.00 5.04
C SER A 544 5.88 -5.53 3.67
N PRO A 545 6.56 -6.69 3.59
CA PRO A 545 6.87 -7.31 2.33
C PRO A 545 5.61 -7.45 1.46
N ALA A 546 5.76 -7.18 0.17
CA ALA A 546 4.69 -7.11 -0.80
C ALA A 546 4.01 -8.49 -0.95
N GLY A 547 2.68 -8.52 -0.85
CA GLY A 547 1.89 -9.74 -1.03
C GLY A 547 1.73 -10.11 -2.49
N PHE A 548 1.92 -11.38 -2.82
CA PHE A 548 1.71 -11.94 -4.15
C PHE A 548 0.80 -13.17 -4.09
N ARG A 549 -0.01 -13.33 -5.14
CA ARG A 549 -0.94 -14.45 -5.30
C ARG A 549 -0.79 -15.10 -6.66
N LEU A 550 -0.85 -16.43 -6.66
CA LEU A 550 -0.88 -17.24 -7.86
C LEU A 550 -2.28 -17.26 -8.51
N LEU A 551 -2.31 -17.05 -9.82
CA LEU A 551 -3.48 -17.16 -10.67
C LEU A 551 -3.35 -18.34 -11.63
N TYR A 552 -4.48 -18.98 -11.93
CA TYR A 552 -4.61 -19.98 -12.99
C TYR A 552 -5.32 -19.38 -14.21
N LYS A 553 -4.62 -19.38 -15.36
CA LYS A 553 -5.01 -18.74 -16.63
C LYS A 553 -5.89 -19.63 -17.52
N HIS A 554 -5.96 -20.93 -17.26
CA HIS A 554 -6.64 -21.92 -18.12
C HIS A 554 -6.11 -21.95 -19.57
N GLY A 555 -4.85 -21.53 -19.80
CA GLY A 555 -4.27 -21.40 -21.14
C GLY A 555 -4.84 -20.25 -21.97
N ARG A 556 -5.52 -19.29 -21.33
CA ARG A 556 -6.22 -18.18 -22.02
C ARG A 556 -5.48 -16.88 -21.84
N SER A 557 -5.45 -16.05 -22.88
CA SER A 557 -4.90 -14.70 -22.80
C SER A 557 -5.84 -13.69 -22.13
N ASN A 558 -7.15 -13.98 -22.05
CA ASN A 558 -8.14 -13.08 -21.45
C ASN A 558 -8.10 -13.13 -19.92
N THR A 559 -7.64 -12.05 -19.29
CA THR A 559 -7.48 -11.90 -17.84
C THR A 559 -8.78 -11.99 -17.05
N ALA A 560 -9.91 -11.63 -17.64
CA ALA A 560 -11.21 -11.70 -16.97
C ALA A 560 -11.65 -13.15 -16.66
N GLN A 561 -11.01 -14.13 -17.29
CA GLN A 561 -11.31 -15.56 -17.11
C GLN A 561 -10.27 -16.26 -16.21
N TRP A 562 -9.26 -15.54 -15.74
CA TRP A 562 -8.24 -16.09 -14.86
C TRP A 562 -8.82 -16.28 -13.45
N THR A 563 -8.42 -17.37 -12.80
CA THR A 563 -8.93 -17.77 -11.49
C THR A 563 -7.88 -17.53 -10.42
N ARG A 564 -8.27 -16.87 -9.34
CA ARG A 564 -7.43 -16.65 -8.15
C ARG A 564 -7.38 -17.92 -7.32
N ILE A 565 -6.19 -18.36 -6.95
CA ILE A 565 -6.01 -19.50 -6.06
C ILE A 565 -6.05 -18.98 -4.62
N LYS A 566 -7.09 -19.34 -3.85
CA LYS A 566 -7.30 -18.80 -2.50
C LYS A 566 -6.84 -19.74 -1.39
N ASN A 567 -6.96 -21.03 -1.60
CA ASN A 567 -6.71 -22.07 -0.60
C ASN A 567 -6.05 -23.31 -1.25
N SER A 568 -5.78 -24.32 -0.43
CA SER A 568 -5.15 -25.58 -0.86
C SER A 568 -6.00 -26.35 -1.87
N MET A 569 -7.33 -26.32 -1.75
CA MET A 569 -8.23 -27.03 -2.67
C MET A 569 -8.22 -26.38 -4.05
N ASP A 570 -8.31 -25.04 -4.13
CA ASP A 570 -8.19 -24.30 -5.39
C ASP A 570 -6.84 -24.58 -6.06
N PHE A 571 -5.77 -24.74 -5.28
CA PHE A 571 -4.43 -25.05 -5.79
C PHE A 571 -4.38 -26.45 -6.41
N ILE A 572 -4.90 -27.46 -5.71
CA ILE A 572 -4.98 -28.84 -6.22
C ILE A 572 -5.86 -28.92 -7.47
N GLU A 573 -7.02 -28.26 -7.48
CA GLU A 573 -7.92 -28.24 -8.63
C GLU A 573 -7.25 -27.57 -9.85
N SER A 574 -6.53 -26.47 -9.63
CA SER A 574 -5.79 -25.79 -10.70
C SER A 574 -4.68 -26.67 -11.29
N LEU A 575 -3.94 -27.40 -10.46
CA LEU A 575 -2.92 -28.36 -10.93
C LEU A 575 -3.54 -29.54 -11.67
N THR A 576 -4.63 -30.10 -11.13
CA THR A 576 -5.35 -31.20 -11.79
C THR A 576 -5.86 -30.78 -13.18
N SER A 577 -6.44 -29.57 -13.26
CA SER A 577 -6.90 -28.99 -14.52
C SER A 577 -5.76 -28.74 -15.49
N PHE A 578 -4.60 -28.28 -15.01
CA PHE A 578 -3.41 -28.07 -15.83
C PHE A 578 -2.91 -29.36 -16.49
N PHE A 579 -2.67 -30.42 -15.70
CA PHE A 579 -2.17 -31.69 -16.24
C PHE A 579 -3.19 -32.34 -17.21
N SER A 580 -4.49 -32.24 -16.91
CA SER A 580 -5.54 -32.74 -17.80
C SER A 580 -5.63 -31.94 -19.12
N ALA A 581 -5.46 -30.62 -19.06
CA ALA A 581 -5.58 -29.75 -20.24
C ALA A 581 -4.35 -29.82 -21.17
N THR A 582 -3.17 -30.08 -20.60
CA THR A 582 -1.91 -30.13 -21.36
C THR A 582 -1.60 -31.53 -21.92
N GLU A 583 -2.22 -32.59 -21.39
CA GLU A 583 -2.03 -33.96 -21.86
C GLU A 583 -2.20 -34.12 -23.39
N PRO A 584 -3.28 -33.61 -24.04
CA PRO A 584 -3.44 -33.78 -25.49
C PRO A 584 -2.37 -33.04 -26.29
N GLN A 585 -1.96 -31.86 -25.82
CA GLN A 585 -0.93 -31.04 -26.48
C GLN A 585 0.42 -31.75 -26.44
N ILE A 586 0.78 -32.32 -25.29
CA ILE A 586 2.02 -33.06 -25.10
C ILE A 586 1.96 -34.39 -25.88
N ALA A 587 0.84 -35.11 -25.85
CA ALA A 587 0.65 -36.37 -26.57
C ALA A 587 0.90 -36.23 -28.08
N ALA A 588 0.48 -35.12 -28.68
CA ALA A 588 0.72 -34.83 -30.10
C ALA A 588 2.22 -34.66 -30.42
N MET A 589 3.02 -34.12 -29.48
CA MET A 589 4.48 -33.98 -29.67
C MET A 589 5.21 -35.32 -29.62
N PHE A 590 4.59 -36.34 -29.02
CA PHE A 590 5.14 -37.69 -28.87
C PHE A 590 4.50 -38.71 -29.84
N GLU A 591 3.70 -38.27 -30.82
CA GLU A 591 2.96 -39.14 -31.73
C GLU A 591 3.89 -40.06 -32.54
N GLU A 592 4.99 -39.51 -33.08
CA GLU A 592 6.00 -40.29 -33.84
C GLU A 592 6.78 -41.29 -32.98
N GLN A 593 6.70 -41.19 -31.66
CA GLN A 593 7.49 -41.96 -30.70
C GLN A 593 6.67 -43.06 -29.98
N GLY A 594 5.35 -43.11 -30.22
CA GLY A 594 4.45 -44.14 -29.68
C GLY A 594 4.21 -44.08 -28.16
N LEU A 595 4.54 -42.97 -27.50
CA LEU A 595 4.52 -42.83 -26.03
C LEU A 595 3.17 -42.35 -25.44
N GLN A 596 2.11 -42.26 -26.25
CA GLN A 596 0.82 -41.67 -25.83
C GLN A 596 0.20 -42.39 -24.62
N LYS A 597 0.24 -43.72 -24.60
CA LYS A 597 -0.28 -44.52 -23.49
C LYS A 597 0.56 -44.36 -22.23
N ASP A 598 1.88 -44.26 -22.39
CA ASP A 598 2.82 -44.07 -21.28
C ASP A 598 2.63 -42.69 -20.65
N LEU A 599 2.39 -41.67 -21.47
CA LEU A 599 2.06 -40.32 -21.03
C LEU A 599 0.75 -40.27 -20.23
N ALA A 600 -0.32 -40.91 -20.71
CA ALA A 600 -1.62 -40.92 -20.02
C ALA A 600 -1.53 -41.57 -18.63
N GLU A 601 -0.75 -42.64 -18.49
CA GLU A 601 -0.47 -43.27 -17.20
C GLU A 601 0.30 -42.33 -16.26
N VAL A 602 1.33 -41.64 -16.77
CA VAL A 602 2.09 -40.64 -16.00
C VAL A 602 1.18 -39.49 -15.54
N VAL A 603 0.37 -38.91 -16.43
CA VAL A 603 -0.57 -37.82 -16.10
C VAL A 603 -1.58 -38.26 -15.04
N THR A 604 -2.16 -39.45 -15.18
CA THR A 604 -3.11 -40.00 -14.20
C THR A 604 -2.48 -40.12 -12.82
N ALA A 605 -1.24 -40.59 -12.75
CA ALA A 605 -0.54 -40.74 -11.49
C ALA A 605 -0.14 -39.40 -10.87
N ILE A 606 0.26 -38.41 -11.67
CA ILE A 606 0.47 -37.03 -11.21
C ILE A 606 -0.83 -36.49 -10.58
N ILE A 607 -1.96 -36.63 -11.26
CA ILE A 607 -3.28 -36.15 -10.77
C ILE A 607 -3.65 -36.81 -9.45
N ASN A 608 -3.40 -38.12 -9.30
CA ASN A 608 -3.65 -38.82 -8.05
C ASN A 608 -2.70 -38.36 -6.94
N HIS A 609 -1.41 -38.13 -7.27
CA HIS A 609 -0.40 -37.67 -6.31
C HIS A 609 -0.68 -36.26 -5.79
N VAL A 610 -1.03 -35.30 -6.65
CA VAL A 610 -1.31 -33.90 -6.22
C VAL A 610 -2.51 -33.79 -5.28
N ARG A 611 -3.40 -34.80 -5.26
CA ARG A 611 -4.54 -34.88 -4.34
C ARG A 611 -4.19 -35.47 -2.97
N THR A 612 -2.98 -35.97 -2.78
CA THR A 612 -2.54 -36.55 -1.51
C THR A 612 -2.20 -35.48 -0.48
N LYS A 613 -2.31 -35.83 0.80
CA LYS A 613 -1.80 -34.97 1.89
C LYS A 613 -0.28 -34.83 1.85
N GLU A 614 0.41 -35.90 1.47
CA GLU A 614 1.88 -35.96 1.34
C GLU A 614 2.42 -34.90 0.38
N PHE A 615 1.77 -34.71 -0.78
CA PHE A 615 2.15 -33.67 -1.73
C PHE A 615 2.03 -32.27 -1.10
N LEU A 616 0.92 -31.95 -0.43
CA LEU A 616 0.72 -30.63 0.19
C LEU A 616 1.70 -30.38 1.35
N GLU A 617 1.89 -31.35 2.25
CA GLU A 617 2.81 -31.23 3.38
C GLU A 617 4.27 -31.04 2.93
N SER A 618 4.67 -31.79 1.90
CA SER A 618 6.00 -31.65 1.30
C SER A 618 6.15 -30.33 0.53
N ALA A 619 5.09 -29.81 -0.10
CA ALA A 619 5.09 -28.49 -0.74
C ALA A 619 5.34 -27.37 0.26
N PHE A 620 4.71 -27.40 1.45
CA PHE A 620 5.01 -26.44 2.52
C PHE A 620 6.45 -26.55 3.03
N SER A 621 6.97 -27.77 3.13
CA SER A 621 8.36 -28.00 3.56
C SER A 621 9.36 -27.43 2.54
N ARG A 622 9.14 -27.64 1.24
CA ARG A 622 9.96 -27.05 0.16
C ARG A 622 9.87 -25.53 0.13
N MET A 623 8.68 -24.97 0.32
CA MET A 623 8.49 -23.53 0.44
C MET A 623 9.25 -22.95 1.65
N ALA A 624 9.25 -23.64 2.78
CA ALA A 624 10.00 -23.21 3.96
C ALA A 624 11.51 -23.15 3.68
N ILE A 625 12.05 -24.17 3.01
CA ILE A 625 13.45 -24.24 2.58
C ILE A 625 13.78 -23.13 1.58
N ALA A 626 12.95 -22.95 0.54
CA ALA A 626 13.17 -21.92 -0.48
C ALA A 626 13.26 -20.52 0.14
N HIS A 627 12.37 -20.19 1.07
CA HIS A 627 12.32 -18.88 1.73
C HIS A 627 13.24 -18.75 2.96
N ASN A 628 14.04 -19.76 3.29
CA ASN A 628 14.84 -19.80 4.52
C ASN A 628 14.02 -19.53 5.80
N VAL A 629 12.79 -20.02 5.86
CA VAL A 629 11.90 -19.92 7.04
C VAL A 629 11.79 -21.28 7.75
N PRO A 630 11.61 -21.30 9.08
CA PRO A 630 11.51 -22.57 9.81
C PRO A 630 10.23 -23.33 9.41
N PRO A 631 10.32 -24.66 9.18
CA PRO A 631 9.15 -25.47 8.85
C PRO A 631 8.21 -25.60 10.05
N ILE A 632 6.90 -25.54 9.80
CA ILE A 632 5.86 -25.69 10.82
C ILE A 632 5.44 -27.15 10.92
N LYS A 633 5.33 -27.66 12.15
CA LYS A 633 4.81 -29.00 12.42
C LYS A 633 3.32 -29.05 12.09
N ASP A 634 2.90 -30.06 11.32
CA ASP A 634 1.51 -30.24 10.87
C ASP A 634 0.94 -28.99 10.16
N PRO A 635 1.45 -28.68 8.95
CA PRO A 635 1.15 -27.43 8.26
C PRO A 635 -0.32 -27.29 7.87
N LEU A 636 -1.03 -28.40 7.64
CA LEU A 636 -2.43 -28.40 7.20
C LEU A 636 -3.39 -27.95 8.30
N ASN A 637 -3.07 -28.21 9.57
CA ASN A 637 -3.86 -27.78 10.72
C ASN A 637 -3.44 -26.41 11.27
N ASN A 638 -2.35 -25.83 10.76
CA ASN A 638 -1.74 -24.58 11.26
C ASN A 638 -1.48 -23.57 10.12
N LEU A 639 -2.34 -23.54 9.10
CA LEU A 639 -2.18 -22.71 7.90
C LEU A 639 -2.06 -21.20 8.22
N GLU A 640 -2.68 -20.74 9.29
CA GLU A 640 -2.63 -19.36 9.80
C GLU A 640 -1.22 -18.94 10.24
N HIS A 641 -0.38 -19.89 10.64
CA HIS A 641 0.98 -19.64 11.08
C HIS A 641 1.99 -19.69 9.92
N ILE A 642 1.59 -20.23 8.76
CA ILE A 642 2.45 -20.34 7.57
C ILE A 642 2.40 -19.03 6.78
N GLU A 643 3.51 -18.29 6.79
CA GLU A 643 3.65 -17.03 6.06
C GLU A 643 3.80 -17.26 4.54
N LYS A 644 4.59 -18.26 4.13
CA LYS A 644 4.88 -18.55 2.72
C LYS A 644 4.13 -19.80 2.25
N LYS A 645 3.01 -19.62 1.54
CA LYS A 645 2.18 -20.71 0.99
C LYS A 645 2.43 -20.84 -0.52
N PRO A 646 2.23 -22.03 -1.13
CA PRO A 646 2.41 -22.23 -2.58
C PRO A 646 1.63 -21.26 -3.48
N TRP A 647 0.45 -20.81 -3.02
CA TRP A 647 -0.42 -19.93 -3.79
C TRP A 647 -0.42 -18.47 -3.32
N VAL A 648 0.14 -18.17 -2.15
CA VAL A 648 0.20 -16.83 -1.56
C VAL A 648 1.45 -16.71 -0.72
N TYR A 649 2.23 -15.68 -0.98
CA TYR A 649 3.45 -15.39 -0.23
C TYR A 649 3.67 -13.88 -0.19
N THR A 650 4.68 -13.47 0.57
CA THR A 650 5.14 -12.09 0.61
C THR A 650 6.61 -12.03 0.17
N SER A 651 6.99 -11.08 -0.67
CA SER A 651 8.37 -10.87 -1.12
C SER A 651 8.72 -9.39 -1.19
N GLY A 652 10.01 -9.07 -1.20
CA GLY A 652 10.46 -7.72 -1.53
C GLY A 652 10.39 -7.52 -3.03
N GLY A 653 9.22 -7.12 -3.55
CA GLY A 653 9.13 -6.64 -4.93
C GLY A 653 10.19 -5.55 -5.17
N THR A 654 10.92 -5.61 -6.28
CA THR A 654 12.03 -4.67 -6.52
C THR A 654 11.59 -3.53 -7.43
N MET A 655 11.85 -2.28 -7.03
CA MET A 655 11.58 -1.11 -7.85
C MET A 655 12.29 -1.18 -9.21
N ASN A 656 13.49 -1.79 -9.25
CA ASN A 656 14.23 -2.07 -10.49
C ASN A 656 13.42 -2.89 -11.51
N THR A 657 12.80 -3.99 -11.08
CA THR A 657 12.04 -4.85 -12.00
C THR A 657 10.76 -4.15 -12.46
N LEU A 658 10.10 -3.46 -11.54
CA LEU A 658 8.91 -2.69 -11.86
C LEU A 658 9.20 -1.61 -12.90
N VAL A 659 10.22 -0.77 -12.67
CA VAL A 659 10.60 0.33 -13.57
C VAL A 659 10.99 -0.21 -14.93
N SER A 660 11.82 -1.25 -15.00
CA SER A 660 12.19 -1.86 -16.29
C SER A 660 10.97 -2.38 -17.06
N CYS A 661 10.07 -3.11 -16.40
CA CYS A 661 8.93 -3.72 -17.08
C CYS A 661 7.87 -2.69 -17.47
N TYR A 662 7.50 -1.80 -16.56
CA TYR A 662 6.42 -0.84 -16.76
C TYR A 662 6.78 0.24 -17.79
N TYR A 663 8.02 0.75 -17.75
CA TYR A 663 8.53 1.75 -18.70
C TYR A 663 9.22 1.16 -19.93
N ARG A 664 9.26 -0.18 -20.06
CA ARG A 664 9.78 -0.89 -21.23
C ARG A 664 11.26 -0.59 -21.51
N LEU A 665 12.07 -0.53 -20.45
CA LEU A 665 13.51 -0.30 -20.57
C LEU A 665 14.22 -1.57 -20.97
N ASP A 666 15.07 -1.55 -22.00
CA ASP A 666 15.86 -2.73 -22.41
C ASP A 666 16.85 -3.20 -21.33
N ASP A 667 17.41 -2.26 -20.58
CA ASP A 667 18.37 -2.51 -19.50
C ASP A 667 17.78 -2.21 -18.11
N LYS A 668 18.50 -2.62 -17.06
CA LYS A 668 18.18 -2.18 -15.69
C LYS A 668 18.30 -0.65 -15.59
N PRO A 669 17.39 0.02 -14.87
CA PRO A 669 17.47 1.46 -14.69
C PRO A 669 18.77 1.84 -13.98
N ARG A 670 19.32 3.01 -14.34
CA ARG A 670 20.57 3.49 -13.78
C ARG A 670 20.37 4.02 -12.36
N GLU A 671 21.03 3.38 -11.42
CA GLU A 671 20.99 3.70 -9.99
C GLU A 671 22.40 4.03 -9.48
N GLU A 672 22.53 5.11 -8.70
CA GLU A 672 23.71 5.38 -7.87
C GLU A 672 23.36 5.04 -6.42
N SER A 673 24.12 4.14 -5.79
CA SER A 673 23.82 3.66 -4.44
C SER A 673 25.03 3.67 -3.50
N LYS A 674 24.77 3.97 -2.22
CA LYS A 674 25.81 4.11 -1.19
C LYS A 674 25.28 3.70 0.20
N TRP A 675 26.11 3.01 0.96
CA TRP A 675 25.91 2.80 2.40
C TRP A 675 26.54 3.98 3.15
N VAL A 676 25.99 4.35 4.31
CA VAL A 676 26.41 5.57 5.04
C VAL A 676 26.68 5.29 6.51
N GLU A 677 27.57 6.09 7.11
CA GLU A 677 27.99 6.01 8.51
C GLU A 677 27.25 7.00 9.43
N ASN A 678 26.67 8.06 8.88
CA ASN A 678 25.91 9.07 9.62
C ASN A 678 24.98 9.91 8.71
N GLU A 679 24.11 10.71 9.34
CA GLU A 679 23.12 11.57 8.67
C GLU A 679 23.75 12.66 7.79
N ILE A 680 24.91 13.20 8.19
CA ILE A 680 25.62 14.20 7.38
C ILE A 680 26.11 13.55 6.08
N GLU A 681 26.71 12.37 6.16
CA GLU A 681 27.16 11.64 4.98
C GLU A 681 25.99 11.31 4.04
N LEU A 682 24.83 10.95 4.58
CA LEU A 682 23.63 10.67 3.80
C LEU A 682 23.16 11.91 3.04
N LEU A 683 23.05 13.06 3.71
CA LEU A 683 22.66 14.32 3.08
C LEU A 683 23.67 14.77 2.02
N VAL A 684 24.97 14.62 2.29
CA VAL A 684 26.06 14.93 1.34
C VAL A 684 25.99 14.02 0.13
N PHE A 685 25.78 12.71 0.33
CA PHE A 685 25.60 11.75 -0.77
C PHE A 685 24.45 12.17 -1.68
N PHE A 686 23.28 12.52 -1.13
CA PHE A 686 22.15 12.96 -1.95
C PHE A 686 22.46 14.22 -2.75
N ALA A 687 23.05 15.23 -2.11
CA ALA A 687 23.38 16.48 -2.78
C ALA A 687 24.47 16.29 -3.85
N ASP A 688 25.50 15.49 -3.58
CA ASP A 688 26.58 15.21 -4.53
C ASP A 688 26.05 14.44 -5.73
N VAL A 689 25.22 13.41 -5.53
CA VAL A 689 24.63 12.67 -6.65
C VAL A 689 23.89 13.62 -7.60
N ILE A 690 23.04 14.51 -7.06
CA ILE A 690 22.31 15.51 -7.88
C ILE A 690 23.27 16.48 -8.58
N LYS A 691 24.33 16.94 -7.90
CA LYS A 691 25.34 17.84 -8.47
C LYS A 691 26.09 17.22 -9.65
N HIS A 692 26.26 15.90 -9.68
CA HIS A 692 26.94 15.18 -10.75
C HIS A 692 26.01 14.73 -11.89
N ILE A 693 24.69 14.95 -11.80
CA ILE A 693 23.78 14.65 -12.92
C ILE A 693 24.09 15.60 -14.09
N PRO A 694 24.26 15.08 -15.31
CA PRO A 694 24.53 15.89 -16.50
C PRO A 694 23.51 17.03 -16.69
N PRO A 695 23.93 18.25 -17.07
CA PRO A 695 23.04 19.40 -17.26
C PRO A 695 21.82 19.15 -18.16
N PRO A 696 21.91 18.39 -19.28
CA PRO A 696 20.75 18.07 -20.10
C PRO A 696 19.65 17.31 -19.35
N LEU A 697 20.02 16.44 -18.41
CA LEU A 697 19.07 15.66 -17.61
C LEU A 697 18.46 16.49 -16.46
N MET A 698 19.18 17.49 -15.96
CA MET A 698 18.66 18.42 -14.94
C MET A 698 17.82 19.57 -15.52
N ALA A 699 17.94 19.86 -16.82
CA ALA A 699 17.25 20.97 -17.46
C ALA A 699 15.71 20.95 -17.27
N PRO A 700 15.00 19.81 -17.37
CA PRO A 700 13.55 19.76 -17.12
C PRO A 700 13.17 20.17 -15.68
N PHE A 701 13.98 19.82 -14.68
CA PHE A 701 13.76 20.21 -13.28
C PHE A 701 13.94 21.72 -13.07
N LEU A 702 14.98 22.30 -13.68
CA LEU A 702 15.25 23.73 -13.61
C LEU A 702 14.18 24.58 -14.32
N LYS A 703 13.56 24.04 -15.38
CA LYS A 703 12.43 24.66 -16.09
C LYS A 703 11.08 24.45 -15.40
N GLY A 704 11.01 23.57 -14.41
CA GLY A 704 9.76 23.19 -13.73
C GLY A 704 8.87 22.24 -14.54
N GLU A 705 9.41 21.60 -15.57
CA GLU A 705 8.73 20.55 -16.35
C GLU A 705 8.68 19.23 -15.55
N ARG A 706 9.67 18.99 -14.67
CA ARG A 706 9.74 17.84 -13.76
C ARG A 706 10.01 18.28 -12.33
N SER A 707 9.60 17.46 -11.37
CA SER A 707 9.76 17.76 -9.94
C SER A 707 10.30 16.61 -9.10
N SER A 708 10.30 15.39 -9.65
CA SER A 708 10.44 14.14 -8.90
C SER A 708 11.51 13.23 -9.47
N MET A 709 12.23 12.53 -8.59
CA MET A 709 13.11 11.42 -8.95
C MET A 709 12.81 10.21 -8.06
N LEU A 710 12.92 9.00 -8.63
CA LEU A 710 12.77 7.78 -7.86
C LEU A 710 13.96 7.55 -6.92
N MET A 711 13.68 7.12 -5.70
CA MET A 711 14.66 6.91 -4.66
C MET A 711 14.26 5.74 -3.76
N GLN A 712 15.24 5.06 -3.20
CA GLN A 712 15.02 4.01 -2.22
C GLN A 712 15.99 4.10 -1.04
N SER A 713 15.45 3.81 0.14
CA SER A 713 16.20 3.42 1.33
C SER A 713 16.31 1.89 1.39
N PRO A 714 17.05 1.32 2.35
CA PRO A 714 17.08 -0.12 2.58
C PRO A 714 15.71 -0.79 2.78
N THR A 715 14.71 -0.07 3.25
CA THR A 715 13.40 -0.64 3.65
C THR A 715 12.20 -0.01 2.97
N HIS A 716 12.38 1.08 2.21
CA HIS A 716 11.27 1.88 1.69
C HIS A 716 11.64 2.62 0.40
N ALA A 717 10.71 2.67 -0.57
CA ALA A 717 10.85 3.40 -1.83
C ALA A 717 9.95 4.64 -1.87
N PHE A 718 10.50 5.76 -2.31
CA PHE A 718 9.89 7.08 -2.16
C PHE A 718 10.40 8.08 -3.21
N ILE A 719 9.93 9.34 -3.15
CA ILE A 719 10.19 10.34 -4.20
C ILE A 719 11.13 11.43 -3.69
N LEU A 720 12.31 11.52 -4.30
CA LEU A 720 13.23 12.63 -4.11
C LEU A 720 12.72 13.89 -4.82
N LYS A 721 12.77 15.03 -4.14
CA LYS A 721 12.31 16.34 -4.64
C LYS A 721 13.50 17.32 -4.72
N PRO A 722 14.31 17.28 -5.80
CA PRO A 722 15.55 18.05 -5.89
C PRO A 722 15.33 19.58 -5.83
N MET A 723 14.14 20.06 -6.18
CA MET A 723 13.85 21.50 -6.30
C MET A 723 13.31 22.14 -5.01
N LEU A 724 13.19 21.39 -3.91
CA LEU A 724 12.79 21.97 -2.61
C LEU A 724 13.85 22.97 -2.12
N GLN A 725 13.43 24.14 -1.65
CA GLN A 725 14.29 25.31 -1.50
C GLN A 725 15.57 25.07 -0.69
N ALA A 726 15.47 24.46 0.50
CA ALA A 726 16.62 24.19 1.36
C ALA A 726 17.56 23.13 0.75
N PHE A 727 17.00 22.07 0.16
CA PHE A 727 17.79 21.02 -0.48
C PHE A 727 18.46 21.52 -1.76
N ARG A 728 17.75 22.30 -2.57
CA ARG A 728 18.26 22.99 -3.76
C ARG A 728 19.48 23.84 -3.45
N SER A 729 19.42 24.65 -2.38
CA SER A 729 20.55 25.51 -2.01
C SER A 729 21.84 24.75 -1.69
N ILE A 730 21.74 23.47 -1.28
CA ILE A 730 22.91 22.65 -0.98
C ILE A 730 23.57 22.18 -2.28
N TRP A 731 22.84 21.48 -3.16
CA TRP A 731 23.44 20.91 -4.37
C TRP A 731 23.72 21.93 -5.46
N SER A 732 23.04 23.09 -5.47
CA SER A 732 23.32 24.17 -6.41
C SER A 732 24.50 25.06 -6.00
N SER A 733 25.09 24.81 -4.84
CA SER A 733 26.23 25.59 -4.34
C SER A 733 27.53 25.20 -5.04
N GLU A 734 28.38 26.19 -5.32
CA GLU A 734 29.75 25.97 -5.79
C GLU A 734 30.70 25.52 -4.66
N GLU A 735 30.34 25.76 -3.39
CA GLU A 735 31.10 25.32 -2.22
C GLU A 735 31.20 23.78 -2.17
N PHE A 736 32.20 23.26 -1.43
CA PHE A 736 32.30 21.82 -1.15
C PHE A 736 31.10 21.38 -0.30
N THR A 737 30.36 20.37 -0.76
CA THR A 737 29.04 20.00 -0.23
C THR A 737 29.05 19.75 1.28
N TYR A 738 30.02 18.98 1.78
CA TYR A 738 30.18 18.75 3.22
C TYR A 738 30.41 20.04 4.02
N THR A 739 31.26 20.94 3.51
CA THR A 739 31.54 22.23 4.16
C THR A 739 30.29 23.11 4.21
N TYR A 740 29.53 23.16 3.11
CA TYR A 740 28.27 23.89 3.04
C TYR A 740 27.26 23.35 4.06
N VAL A 741 27.01 22.04 4.06
CA VAL A 741 26.09 21.39 5.02
C VAL A 741 26.51 21.69 6.45
N ARG A 742 27.78 21.46 6.79
CA ARG A 742 28.30 21.69 8.15
C ARG A 742 28.16 23.14 8.59
N ASP A 743 28.62 24.09 7.78
CA ASP A 743 28.78 25.49 8.22
C ASP A 743 27.54 26.36 7.99
N ARG A 744 26.68 26.03 7.01
CA ARG A 744 25.47 26.80 6.68
C ARG A 744 24.18 26.20 7.25
N ILE A 745 24.15 24.89 7.48
CA ILE A 745 22.94 24.19 7.95
C ILE A 745 23.11 23.72 9.39
N VAL A 746 24.09 22.85 9.64
CA VAL A 746 24.23 22.13 10.92
C VAL A 746 24.66 23.07 12.05
N LYS A 747 25.83 23.71 11.94
CA LYS A 747 26.37 24.58 13.01
C LYS A 747 25.45 25.74 13.42
N PRO A 748 24.78 26.45 12.49
CA PRO A 748 23.82 27.48 12.89
C PRO A 748 22.65 26.92 13.70
N ALA A 749 22.15 25.73 13.35
CA ALA A 749 21.07 25.07 14.08
C ALA A 749 21.53 24.53 15.43
N GLU A 750 22.72 23.95 15.53
CA GLU A 750 23.35 23.55 16.80
C GLU A 750 23.48 24.74 17.74
N ARG A 751 24.05 25.86 17.27
CA ARG A 751 24.16 27.10 18.05
C ARG A 751 22.82 27.64 18.50
N PHE A 752 21.78 27.52 17.67
CA PHE A 752 20.43 27.90 18.07
C PHE A 752 19.97 27.05 19.27
N VAL A 753 20.11 25.73 19.20
CA VAL A 753 19.74 24.80 20.30
C VAL A 753 20.56 25.07 21.56
N GLU A 754 21.87 25.30 21.43
CA GLU A 754 22.77 25.61 22.56
C GLU A 754 22.34 26.88 23.32
N THR A 755 21.74 27.85 22.62
CA THR A 755 21.28 29.11 23.24
C THR A 755 19.93 29.01 23.94
N LEU A 756 19.20 27.89 23.78
CA LEU A 756 17.93 27.68 24.45
C LEU A 756 18.13 27.34 25.93
N LEU A 757 17.58 28.17 26.81
CA LEU A 757 17.52 27.96 28.26
C LEU A 757 16.06 27.95 28.71
N LEU A 758 15.71 26.95 29.51
CA LEU A 758 14.38 26.75 30.06
C LEU A 758 14.38 27.13 31.54
N ASP A 759 13.67 28.19 31.90
CA ASP A 759 13.41 28.57 33.30
C ASP A 759 12.35 27.67 33.95
N ASP A 760 12.05 27.91 35.23
CA ASP A 760 11.09 27.11 36.00
C ASP A 760 9.68 27.07 35.37
N GLU A 761 9.19 28.18 34.82
CA GLU A 761 7.86 28.25 34.21
C GLU A 761 7.84 27.52 32.87
N MET A 762 8.91 27.65 32.08
CA MET A 762 9.11 26.94 30.83
C MET A 762 9.21 25.42 31.03
N LEU A 763 9.96 24.98 32.04
CA LEU A 763 10.09 23.56 32.40
C LEU A 763 8.74 22.98 32.82
N ARG A 764 8.00 23.68 33.69
CA ARG A 764 6.63 23.28 34.08
C ARG A 764 5.70 23.17 32.89
N PHE A 765 5.73 24.16 31.99
CA PHE A 765 4.94 24.13 30.76
C PHE A 765 5.20 22.86 29.93
N ILE A 766 6.48 22.52 29.70
CA ILE A 766 6.83 21.31 28.93
C ILE A 766 6.43 20.03 29.68
N ILE A 767 6.66 19.97 31.00
CA ILE A 767 6.28 18.82 31.83
C ILE A 767 4.77 18.60 31.82
N ASP A 768 3.97 19.65 31.87
CA ASP A 768 2.51 19.56 31.78
C ASP A 768 2.06 19.05 30.41
N GLN A 769 2.71 19.47 29.31
CA GLN A 769 2.46 18.94 27.98
C GLN A 769 2.85 17.46 27.84
N LEU A 770 3.99 17.05 28.41
CA LEU A 770 4.42 15.64 28.43
C LEU A 770 3.48 14.79 29.27
N HIS A 771 2.98 15.31 30.40
CA HIS A 771 2.04 14.63 31.28
C HIS A 771 0.74 14.22 30.55
N GLU A 772 0.28 15.02 29.58
CA GLU A 772 -0.88 14.65 28.75
C GLU A 772 -0.63 13.44 27.84
N LYS A 773 0.63 13.21 27.44
CA LYS A 773 1.03 12.04 26.64
C LYS A 773 1.28 10.78 27.49
N VAL A 774 1.53 10.94 28.79
CA VAL A 774 1.79 9.81 29.70
C VAL A 774 0.50 9.03 29.96
N PRO A 775 0.54 7.68 29.95
CA PRO A 775 -0.63 6.87 30.28
C PRO A 775 -1.19 7.18 31.68
N ALA A 776 -2.52 7.23 31.80
CA ALA A 776 -3.21 7.74 33.00
C ALA A 776 -2.82 7.04 34.32
N ASN A 777 -2.44 5.77 34.26
CA ASN A 777 -1.97 5.00 35.42
C ASN A 777 -0.59 5.46 35.93
N TYR A 778 0.23 6.06 35.06
CA TYR A 778 1.57 6.57 35.39
C TYR A 778 1.59 8.08 35.65
N GLN A 779 0.56 8.83 35.22
CA GLN A 779 0.43 10.27 35.41
C GLN A 779 0.68 10.77 36.84
N PRO A 780 0.11 10.16 37.91
CA PRO A 780 0.38 10.61 39.28
C PRO A 780 1.85 10.47 39.68
N ARG A 781 2.50 9.36 39.27
CA ARG A 781 3.92 9.13 39.54
C ARG A 781 4.79 10.09 38.73
N PHE A 782 4.44 10.30 37.45
CA PHE A 782 5.14 11.23 36.57
C PHE A 782 5.16 12.63 37.16
N LYS A 783 3.99 13.11 37.62
CA LYS A 783 3.89 14.39 38.32
C LYS A 783 4.71 14.40 39.60
N ALA A 784 4.65 13.35 40.42
CA ALA A 784 5.42 13.29 41.66
C ALA A 784 6.94 13.37 41.42
N VAL A 785 7.45 12.77 40.34
CA VAL A 785 8.87 12.75 40.00
C VAL A 785 9.32 14.10 39.40
N PHE A 786 8.55 14.65 38.45
CA PHE A 786 9.00 15.81 37.67
C PHE A 786 8.50 17.18 38.16
N ASN A 787 7.56 17.24 39.12
CA ASN A 787 7.03 18.52 39.61
C ASN A 787 8.07 19.36 40.40
N GLN A 788 9.22 18.80 40.76
CA GLN A 788 10.30 19.48 41.48
C GLN A 788 11.48 19.89 40.60
N VAL A 789 11.42 19.65 39.29
CA VAL A 789 12.49 20.07 38.37
C VAL A 789 12.58 21.60 38.38
N ALA A 790 13.80 22.10 38.58
CA ALA A 790 14.10 23.53 38.64
C ALA A 790 15.16 23.89 37.58
N GLY A 791 15.01 25.08 37.01
CA GLY A 791 15.88 25.66 36.00
C GLY A 791 16.87 26.70 36.56
N PRO A 792 17.61 27.40 35.68
CA PRO A 792 17.57 27.26 34.23
C PRO A 792 18.31 25.99 33.76
N LEU A 793 17.70 25.24 32.83
CA LEU A 793 18.33 24.09 32.18
C LEU A 793 18.45 24.30 30.68
N ASN A 794 19.56 23.86 30.09
CA ASN A 794 19.64 23.68 28.64
C ASN A 794 18.70 22.53 28.22
N VAL A 795 18.11 22.64 27.03
CA VAL A 795 17.13 21.67 26.51
C VAL A 795 17.68 20.23 26.47
N ILE A 796 18.95 20.06 26.07
CA ILE A 796 19.59 18.74 25.98
C ILE A 796 19.72 18.12 27.37
N ILE A 797 20.22 18.91 28.34
CA ILE A 797 20.37 18.47 29.74
C ILE A 797 19.01 18.10 30.34
N PHE A 798 17.98 18.90 30.07
CA PHE A 798 16.62 18.61 30.52
C PHE A 798 16.08 17.31 29.93
N ARG A 799 16.26 17.09 28.62
CA ARG A 799 15.84 15.87 27.93
C ARG A 799 16.54 14.62 28.48
N ASP A 800 17.85 14.69 28.70
CA ASP A 800 18.63 13.58 29.26
C ASP A 800 18.20 13.29 30.71
N TYR A 801 17.97 14.33 31.51
CA TYR A 801 17.41 14.19 32.86
C TYR A 801 16.05 13.48 32.87
N LEU A 802 15.13 13.84 31.95
CA LEU A 802 13.83 13.17 31.85
C LEU A 802 13.99 11.67 31.58
N ILE A 803 14.86 11.31 30.65
CA ILE A 803 15.04 9.92 30.21
C ILE A 803 15.73 9.09 31.29
N GLU A 804 16.83 9.59 31.87
CA GLU A 804 17.54 8.93 32.96
C GLU A 804 16.60 8.67 34.15
N MET A 805 15.83 9.67 34.56
CA MET A 805 14.87 9.54 35.65
C MET A 805 13.75 8.53 35.34
N MET A 806 13.20 8.53 34.12
CA MET A 806 12.19 7.54 33.74
C MET A 806 12.75 6.12 33.66
N GLN A 807 14.01 5.95 33.24
CA GLN A 807 14.67 4.64 33.19
C GLN A 807 14.94 4.08 34.59
N HIS A 808 15.34 4.92 35.54
CA HIS A 808 15.63 4.50 36.92
C HIS A 808 14.41 4.38 37.83
N ASP A 809 13.31 5.09 37.53
CA ASP A 809 12.09 5.02 38.32
C ASP A 809 11.24 3.79 37.96
N ARG A 810 11.13 2.84 38.90
CA ARG A 810 10.32 1.61 38.71
C ARG A 810 8.85 1.86 38.39
N GLY A 811 8.31 3.02 38.77
CA GLY A 811 6.94 3.42 38.49
C GLY A 811 6.76 4.16 37.17
N LEU A 812 7.85 4.50 36.46
CA LEU A 812 7.85 5.12 35.13
C LEU A 812 8.61 4.28 34.09
N ASN A 813 8.96 3.05 34.48
CA ASN A 813 9.57 2.05 33.62
C ASN A 813 8.69 0.80 33.61
N TYR A 814 8.24 0.39 32.43
CA TYR A 814 7.44 -0.80 32.21
C TYR A 814 8.19 -1.77 31.29
N GLN A 815 8.52 -2.96 31.80
CA GLN A 815 9.25 -4.01 31.07
C GLN A 815 10.60 -3.54 30.47
N GLY A 816 11.31 -2.66 31.17
CA GLY A 816 12.60 -2.13 30.71
C GLY A 816 12.47 -0.99 29.69
N ARG A 817 11.25 -0.50 29.44
CA ARG A 817 11.00 0.65 28.56
C ARG A 817 10.39 1.81 29.36
N PRO A 818 10.83 3.05 29.14
CA PRO A 818 10.21 4.21 29.76
C PRO A 818 8.75 4.35 29.33
N VAL A 819 7.90 4.87 30.22
CA VAL A 819 6.46 5.07 29.95
C VAL A 819 6.18 6.06 28.82
N LEU A 820 7.15 6.92 28.51
CA LEU A 820 7.10 7.85 27.40
C LEU A 820 8.31 7.56 26.47
N PRO A 821 8.08 7.27 25.17
CA PRO A 821 9.15 7.10 24.20
C PRO A 821 10.00 8.36 24.03
N GLU A 822 11.29 8.19 23.77
CA GLU A 822 12.22 9.30 23.52
C GLU A 822 11.77 10.16 22.32
N GLU A 823 11.26 9.50 21.27
CA GLU A 823 10.74 10.15 20.06
C GLU A 823 9.58 11.11 20.36
N ASP A 824 8.76 10.81 21.36
CA ASP A 824 7.62 11.65 21.75
C ASP A 824 8.04 12.91 22.50
N ILE A 825 9.15 12.83 23.23
CA ILE A 825 9.79 13.96 23.92
C ILE A 825 10.41 14.86 22.86
N ASP A 826 11.26 14.31 21.99
CA ASP A 826 11.99 15.07 20.97
C ASP A 826 11.01 15.74 19.99
N SER A 827 9.96 15.03 19.57
CA SER A 827 8.87 15.59 18.76
C SER A 827 8.15 16.76 19.44
N LEU A 828 7.86 16.64 20.75
CA LEU A 828 7.25 17.72 21.52
C LEU A 828 8.19 18.93 21.55
N LEU A 829 9.45 18.73 21.94
CA LEU A 829 10.45 19.79 22.03
C LEU A 829 10.58 20.53 20.69
N TYR A 830 10.65 19.81 19.57
CA TYR A 830 10.74 20.41 18.24
C TYR A 830 9.54 21.30 17.90
N SER A 831 8.33 20.85 18.20
CA SER A 831 7.10 21.60 17.89
C SER A 831 6.83 22.78 18.83
N GLN A 832 7.34 22.74 20.07
CA GLN A 832 7.05 23.75 21.09
C GLN A 832 8.10 24.85 21.19
N LEU A 833 9.37 24.54 20.90
CA LEU A 833 10.46 25.49 21.12
C LEU A 833 10.62 26.51 19.98
N PRO A 834 11.09 27.74 20.28
CA PRO A 834 11.40 28.27 21.62
C PRO A 834 10.14 28.72 22.38
N LEU A 835 10.21 28.64 23.71
CA LEU A 835 9.18 29.19 24.60
C LEU A 835 9.42 30.68 24.86
N PHE A 836 8.35 31.42 25.17
CA PHE A 836 8.42 32.85 25.46
C PHE A 836 7.31 33.32 26.39
N PRO A 837 7.51 34.43 27.13
CA PRO A 837 6.50 34.94 28.05
C PRO A 837 5.34 35.64 27.32
N ASN A 838 4.15 35.57 27.89
CA ASN A 838 2.91 36.07 27.28
C ASN A 838 2.94 37.58 26.93
N TYR A 839 3.74 38.39 27.61
CA TYR A 839 3.84 39.83 27.34
C TYR A 839 4.51 40.14 25.99
N ASP A 840 5.34 39.24 25.46
CA ASP A 840 5.98 39.38 24.14
C ASP A 840 5.02 39.07 22.98
N LEU A 841 3.86 38.45 23.25
CA LEU A 841 2.97 37.89 22.23
C LEU A 841 2.58 38.93 21.17
N LYS A 842 2.14 40.12 21.60
CA LYS A 842 1.70 41.19 20.69
C LYS A 842 2.83 41.60 19.73
N GLU A 843 4.03 41.78 20.25
CA GLU A 843 5.19 42.18 19.44
C GLU A 843 5.57 41.10 18.43
N ARG A 844 5.60 39.84 18.86
CA ARG A 844 5.95 38.70 17.99
C ARG A 844 4.96 38.52 16.85
N ILE A 845 3.66 38.63 17.14
CA ILE A 845 2.60 38.62 16.10
C ILE A 845 2.85 39.72 15.07
N LEU A 846 3.12 40.96 15.52
CA LEU A 846 3.34 42.08 14.60
C LEU A 846 4.59 41.90 13.72
N LYS A 847 5.66 41.34 14.28
CA LYS A 847 6.87 41.01 13.50
C LYS A 847 6.59 39.96 12.42
N ILE A 848 5.79 38.93 12.75
CA ILE A 848 5.38 37.90 11.78
C ILE A 848 4.51 38.52 10.68
N LEU A 849 3.46 39.27 11.04
CA LEU A 849 2.51 39.84 10.07
C LEU A 849 3.18 40.76 9.05
N LYS A 850 4.22 41.50 9.45
CA LYS A 850 5.01 42.37 8.55
C LYS A 850 5.75 41.62 7.45
N LEU A 851 6.02 40.32 7.64
CA LEU A 851 6.69 39.48 6.65
C LEU A 851 5.71 38.76 5.72
N LEU A 852 4.39 38.79 6.00
CA LEU A 852 3.40 38.06 5.24
C LEU A 852 2.94 38.83 3.99
N PRO A 853 2.88 38.17 2.81
CA PRO A 853 2.38 38.79 1.59
C PRO A 853 0.87 39.08 1.69
N GLY A 854 0.45 40.19 1.09
CA GLY A 854 -0.96 40.58 1.01
C GLY A 854 -1.54 41.21 2.29
N ILE A 855 -0.78 41.29 3.39
CA ILE A 855 -1.20 41.96 4.62
C ILE A 855 -0.87 43.45 4.53
N THR A 856 -1.90 44.30 4.53
CA THR A 856 -1.74 45.77 4.47
C THR A 856 -1.50 46.36 5.87
N PRO A 857 -0.96 47.59 5.98
CA PRO A 857 -0.85 48.27 7.27
C PRO A 857 -2.21 48.42 7.98
N LYS A 858 -3.27 48.65 7.19
CA LYS A 858 -4.64 48.69 7.71
C LYS A 858 -5.09 47.35 8.30
N HIS A 859 -4.88 46.25 7.57
CA HIS A 859 -5.23 44.92 8.06
C HIS A 859 -4.42 44.53 9.31
N THR A 860 -3.16 44.97 9.38
CA THR A 860 -2.34 44.83 10.59
C THR A 860 -2.97 45.58 11.77
N GLN A 861 -3.44 46.81 11.55
CA GLN A 861 -4.14 47.58 12.59
C GLN A 861 -5.44 46.91 13.03
N ASP A 862 -6.23 46.37 12.09
CA ASP A 862 -7.45 45.64 12.43
C ASP A 862 -7.15 44.43 13.34
N ILE A 863 -6.03 43.72 13.11
CA ILE A 863 -5.58 42.63 13.99
C ILE A 863 -5.10 43.14 15.35
N VAL A 864 -4.42 44.29 15.41
CA VAL A 864 -4.02 44.94 16.68
C VAL A 864 -5.26 45.25 17.52
N ASP A 865 -6.28 45.85 16.92
CA ASP A 865 -7.52 46.19 17.58
C ASP A 865 -8.23 44.92 18.11
N LEU A 866 -8.14 43.80 17.39
CA LEU A 866 -8.67 42.51 17.86
C LEU A 866 -7.89 41.98 19.07
N ILE A 867 -6.56 42.03 19.05
CA ILE A 867 -5.72 41.60 20.17
C ILE A 867 -6.08 42.38 21.45
N GLU A 868 -6.39 43.67 21.33
CA GLU A 868 -6.77 44.52 22.47
C GLU A 868 -8.17 44.21 23.01
N ARG A 869 -9.08 43.69 22.16
CA ARG A 869 -10.45 43.31 22.55
C ARG A 869 -10.54 41.92 23.17
N ILE A 870 -9.62 41.02 22.85
CA ILE A 870 -9.67 39.62 23.29
C ILE A 870 -8.88 39.49 24.60
N PRO A 871 -9.48 38.96 25.68
CA PRO A 871 -8.77 38.83 26.94
C PRO A 871 -7.60 37.83 26.82
N LEU A 872 -6.48 38.17 27.46
CA LEU A 872 -5.36 37.27 27.71
C LEU A 872 -5.52 36.67 29.11
N SER A 873 -5.44 35.35 29.20
CA SER A 873 -5.39 34.67 30.50
C SER A 873 -4.03 34.90 31.16
N ARG A 874 -4.02 35.02 32.50
CA ARG A 874 -2.78 35.03 33.28
C ARG A 874 -2.07 33.68 33.28
N ASP A 875 -2.81 32.61 32.97
CA ASP A 875 -2.34 31.23 32.90
C ASP A 875 -2.72 30.62 31.53
N PRO A 876 -1.75 30.15 30.70
CA PRO A 876 -0.32 30.07 30.99
C PRO A 876 0.41 31.42 30.83
N SER A 877 1.42 31.65 31.68
CA SER A 877 2.36 32.77 31.60
C SER A 877 3.34 32.62 30.44
N ILE A 878 3.60 31.38 30.02
CA ILE A 878 4.49 31.00 28.93
C ILE A 878 3.69 30.50 27.72
N LEU A 879 4.16 30.84 26.53
CA LEU A 879 3.64 30.39 25.24
C LEU A 879 4.73 29.72 24.43
N SER A 880 4.30 28.86 23.51
CA SER A 880 5.18 28.09 22.65
C SER A 880 5.19 28.61 21.22
N ALA A 881 6.17 28.17 20.44
CA ALA A 881 6.25 28.46 19.01
C ALA A 881 4.98 28.00 18.27
N SER A 882 4.42 26.83 18.62
CA SER A 882 3.17 26.34 18.03
C SER A 882 1.96 27.21 18.41
N HIS A 883 1.84 27.61 19.68
CA HIS A 883 0.78 28.52 20.14
C HIS A 883 0.82 29.86 19.40
N LEU A 884 2.00 30.45 19.20
CA LEU A 884 2.16 31.70 18.45
C LEU A 884 1.61 31.57 17.02
N GLN A 885 1.97 30.49 16.33
CA GLN A 885 1.54 30.23 14.96
C GLN A 885 0.02 30.01 14.88
N ASP A 886 -0.56 29.26 15.82
CA ASP A 886 -2.00 29.03 15.91
C ASP A 886 -2.79 30.33 16.18
N ILE A 887 -2.26 31.20 17.04
CA ILE A 887 -2.86 32.52 17.29
C ILE A 887 -2.82 33.39 16.04
N CYS A 888 -1.69 33.44 15.31
CA CYS A 888 -1.60 34.15 14.04
C CYS A 888 -2.66 33.67 13.03
N LYS A 889 -2.83 32.36 12.87
CA LYS A 889 -3.87 31.78 11.98
C LYS A 889 -5.28 32.13 12.44
N ALA A 890 -5.57 32.05 13.75
CA ALA A 890 -6.87 32.42 14.31
C ALA A 890 -7.21 33.89 14.07
N LEU A 891 -6.25 34.80 14.24
CA LEU A 891 -6.42 36.23 14.02
C LEU A 891 -6.63 36.56 12.54
N LEU A 892 -5.95 35.89 11.62
CA LEU A 892 -6.20 36.02 10.18
C LEU A 892 -7.61 35.51 9.82
N CYS A 893 -8.01 34.36 10.36
CA CYS A 893 -9.34 33.79 10.18
C CYS A 893 -10.44 34.75 10.65
N LEU A 894 -10.26 35.36 11.83
CA LEU A 894 -11.23 36.28 12.42
C LEU A 894 -11.27 37.65 11.73
N SER A 895 -10.12 38.28 11.53
CA SER A 895 -10.03 39.61 10.89
C SER A 895 -10.51 39.60 9.44
N GLY A 896 -10.22 38.52 8.73
CA GLY A 896 -10.61 38.33 7.34
C GLY A 896 -12.00 37.73 7.15
N LEU A 897 -12.63 37.22 8.21
CA LEU A 897 -13.83 36.35 8.14
C LEU A 897 -13.70 35.29 7.04
N MET A 898 -12.58 34.56 7.05
CA MET A 898 -12.19 33.62 6.00
C MET A 898 -11.68 32.30 6.59
N THR A 899 -11.92 31.19 5.90
CA THR A 899 -11.40 29.86 6.28
C THR A 899 -10.30 29.35 5.37
N SER A 900 -10.17 29.95 4.19
CA SER A 900 -9.21 29.59 3.14
C SER A 900 -8.66 30.83 2.45
N THR A 901 -7.45 30.71 1.89
CA THR A 901 -6.70 31.83 1.30
C THR A 901 -5.94 31.45 0.04
N LYS A 902 -5.63 32.46 -0.78
CA LYS A 902 -4.77 32.32 -1.97
C LYS A 902 -3.28 32.18 -1.62
N HIS A 903 -2.87 32.76 -0.50
CA HIS A 903 -1.51 32.65 0.02
C HIS A 903 -1.46 31.51 1.02
N ASP A 904 -0.34 30.81 1.05
CA ASP A 904 -0.08 29.73 1.99
C ASP A 904 0.32 30.28 3.36
N TYR A 905 -0.62 30.96 4.03
CA TYR A 905 -0.34 31.56 5.33
C TYR A 905 0.12 30.56 6.39
N PRO A 906 -0.37 29.30 6.47
CA PRO A 906 0.20 28.31 7.38
C PRO A 906 1.72 28.16 7.21
N LEU A 907 2.21 27.91 5.99
CA LEU A 907 3.64 27.79 5.71
C LEU A 907 4.37 29.12 5.90
N LEU A 908 3.82 30.23 5.41
CA LEU A 908 4.46 31.55 5.46
C LEU A 908 4.60 32.08 6.89
N ILE A 909 3.62 31.82 7.76
CA ILE A 909 3.70 32.14 9.20
C ILE A 909 4.83 31.34 9.83
N HIS A 910 4.93 30.05 9.51
CA HIS A 910 5.99 29.21 10.04
C HIS A 910 7.38 29.68 9.58
N GLN A 911 7.56 29.90 8.28
CA GLN A 911 8.82 30.43 7.72
C GLN A 911 9.19 31.80 8.28
N ALA A 912 8.21 32.68 8.49
CA ALA A 912 8.43 33.97 9.14
C ALA A 912 8.87 33.79 10.61
N ALA A 913 8.26 32.85 11.35
CA ALA A 913 8.66 32.52 12.70
C ALA A 913 10.09 31.97 12.75
N GLN A 914 10.48 31.09 11.83
CA GLN A 914 11.85 30.57 11.72
C GLN A 914 12.87 31.68 11.44
N LYS A 915 12.58 32.55 10.47
CA LYS A 915 13.45 33.70 10.12
C LYS A 915 13.65 34.67 11.30
N LEU A 916 12.66 34.77 12.19
CA LEU A 916 12.67 35.62 13.37
C LEU A 916 13.17 34.91 14.64
N ASN A 917 13.62 33.65 14.54
CA ASN A 917 14.03 32.83 15.70
C ASN A 917 12.89 32.60 16.71
N PHE A 918 11.63 32.59 16.25
CA PHE A 918 10.43 32.28 17.04
C PHE A 918 9.92 30.84 16.85
N ALA A 919 10.64 30.04 16.08
CA ALA A 919 10.44 28.61 15.87
C ALA A 919 11.81 27.95 15.68
N MET A 920 11.87 26.61 15.82
CA MET A 920 13.05 25.82 15.50
C MET A 920 13.57 26.09 14.07
N PRO A 921 14.89 26.01 13.83
CA PRO A 921 15.48 26.20 12.50
C PRO A 921 14.84 25.32 11.43
N ALA A 922 14.82 25.83 10.20
CA ALA A 922 14.19 25.16 9.07
C ALA A 922 14.84 23.80 8.79
N PRO A 923 14.05 22.71 8.68
CA PRO A 923 14.58 21.43 8.28
C PRO A 923 14.95 21.44 6.79
N VAL A 924 15.90 20.58 6.41
CA VAL A 924 16.20 20.30 5.01
C VAL A 924 15.26 19.20 4.53
N ILE A 925 14.06 19.59 4.07
CA ILE A 925 13.12 18.68 3.42
C ILE A 925 13.70 18.29 2.05
N PHE A 926 13.84 16.99 1.78
CA PHE A 926 14.43 16.51 0.53
C PHE A 926 13.50 15.56 -0.25
N ALA A 927 12.55 14.89 0.40
CA ALA A 927 11.73 13.88 -0.24
C ALA A 927 10.31 13.78 0.30
N ASP A 928 9.40 13.33 -0.57
CA ASP A 928 8.04 12.92 -0.23
C ASP A 928 8.05 11.44 0.17
N THR A 929 7.48 11.10 1.32
CA THR A 929 7.47 9.71 1.85
C THR A 929 6.45 8.82 1.14
N ASN A 930 5.60 9.40 0.29
CA ASN A 930 4.35 8.79 -0.20
C ASN A 930 3.31 8.52 0.90
N TRP A 931 3.60 8.81 2.19
CA TRP A 931 2.62 8.74 3.27
C TRP A 931 1.70 9.96 3.27
N VAL A 932 0.57 9.82 3.96
CA VAL A 932 -0.55 10.78 3.86
C VAL A 932 -0.18 12.22 4.23
N LYS A 933 0.75 12.41 5.19
CA LYS A 933 1.05 13.68 5.85
C LYS A 933 2.54 14.04 5.95
N ASP A 934 3.42 13.09 5.68
CA ASP A 934 4.82 13.16 6.11
C ASP A 934 5.76 13.33 4.90
N GLU A 935 6.81 14.12 5.11
CA GLU A 935 7.98 14.26 4.25
C GLU A 935 9.22 13.77 4.99
N PHE A 936 10.27 13.41 4.26
CA PHE A 936 11.59 13.19 4.86
C PHE A 936 12.37 14.50 4.89
N GLY A 937 12.98 14.77 6.05
CA GLY A 937 13.87 15.91 6.23
C GLY A 937 14.95 15.68 7.26
N PHE A 938 16.04 16.44 7.12
CA PHE A 938 17.11 16.50 8.11
C PHE A 938 16.97 17.74 8.99
N LEU A 939 17.12 17.57 10.30
CA LEU A 939 17.11 18.68 11.24
C LEU A 939 17.98 18.38 12.46
N VAL A 940 18.40 19.42 13.16
CA VAL A 940 19.10 19.27 14.44
C VAL A 940 18.06 19.01 15.52
N ASN A 941 18.07 17.82 16.10
CA ASN A 941 17.13 17.42 17.14
C ASN A 941 17.38 18.30 18.38
N PRO A 942 16.37 19.03 18.89
CA PRO A 942 16.54 19.89 20.06
C PRO A 942 16.90 19.12 21.34
N GLY A 943 16.50 17.84 21.43
CA GLY A 943 16.79 16.97 22.56
C GLY A 943 18.22 16.43 22.55
N THR A 944 18.79 16.11 21.38
CA THR A 944 20.14 15.51 21.29
C THR A 944 21.22 16.49 20.84
N GLY A 945 20.82 17.62 20.25
CA GLY A 945 21.73 18.61 19.66
C GLY A 945 22.42 18.14 18.38
N LYS A 946 21.98 17.02 17.77
CA LYS A 946 22.62 16.41 16.60
C LYS A 946 21.73 16.45 15.36
N LEU A 947 22.33 16.46 14.18
CA LEU A 947 21.61 16.28 12.92
C LEU A 947 21.05 14.86 12.86
N GLU A 948 19.75 14.75 12.62
CA GLU A 948 19.03 13.49 12.57
C GLU A 948 18.09 13.44 11.35
N LEU A 949 17.76 12.23 10.89
CA LEU A 949 16.73 11.99 9.88
C LEU A 949 15.35 11.93 10.54
N TRP A 950 14.41 12.74 10.05
CA TRP A 950 13.08 12.89 10.62
C TRP A 950 11.99 12.71 9.55
N ARG A 951 10.82 12.27 10.00
CA ARG A 951 9.56 12.45 9.28
C ARG A 951 8.89 13.71 9.79
N ILE A 952 8.55 14.62 8.90
CA ILE A 952 8.07 15.97 9.23
C ILE A 952 6.85 16.32 8.38
N ASP A 953 6.00 17.21 8.86
CA ASP A 953 4.93 17.75 8.02
C ASP A 953 5.48 18.67 6.92
N TYR A 954 4.70 18.93 5.87
CA TYR A 954 5.17 19.74 4.73
C TYR A 954 5.61 21.17 5.12
N MET A 955 5.14 21.68 6.27
CA MET A 955 5.57 22.98 6.78
C MET A 955 6.93 22.92 7.50
N GLY A 956 7.37 21.73 7.94
CA GLY A 956 8.53 21.57 8.82
C GLY A 956 8.26 22.05 10.25
N SER A 957 7.01 22.03 10.70
CA SER A 957 6.59 22.55 12.01
C SER A 957 6.36 21.47 13.06
N LYS A 958 6.08 20.25 12.60
CA LYS A 958 5.87 19.05 13.42
C LYS A 958 6.60 17.88 12.78
N GLY A 959 7.04 16.94 13.60
CA GLY A 959 7.65 15.71 13.10
C GLY A 959 8.13 14.81 14.22
N HIS A 960 8.69 13.68 13.83
CA HIS A 960 9.25 12.66 14.72
C HIS A 960 10.60 12.19 14.18
N PRO A 961 11.58 11.92 15.06
CA PRO A 961 12.83 11.30 14.65
C PRO A 961 12.55 9.89 14.11
N MET A 962 13.32 9.48 13.09
CA MET A 962 13.24 8.14 12.50
C MET A 962 14.14 7.17 13.27
N THR A 963 13.96 7.03 14.59
CA THR A 963 14.86 6.23 15.44
C THR A 963 14.85 4.74 15.08
N SER A 964 13.73 4.21 14.57
CA SER A 964 13.66 2.83 14.03
C SER A 964 14.58 2.61 12.83
N TRP A 965 14.94 3.67 12.10
CA TRP A 965 15.83 3.61 10.93
C TRP A 965 17.29 3.91 11.27
N LYS A 966 17.63 4.12 12.55
CA LYS A 966 18.99 4.49 12.97
C LYS A 966 20.04 3.50 12.45
N GLN A 967 19.74 2.20 12.47
CA GLN A 967 20.62 1.14 11.95
C GLN A 967 20.95 1.26 10.45
N TRP A 968 20.15 2.00 9.69
CA TRP A 968 20.35 2.25 8.25
C TRP A 968 21.16 3.52 7.96
N VAL A 969 21.47 4.29 9.00
CA VAL A 969 22.13 5.59 8.90
C VAL A 969 23.37 5.68 9.79
N ASP A 970 23.55 4.79 10.78
CA ASP A 970 24.65 4.81 11.75
C ASP A 970 25.85 3.92 11.40
N GLY A 971 25.91 3.40 10.18
CA GLY A 971 26.98 2.51 9.70
C GLY A 971 26.92 1.07 10.20
N SER A 972 25.93 0.67 11.00
CA SER A 972 25.83 -0.70 11.54
C SER A 972 25.49 -1.76 10.47
N ARG A 973 24.94 -1.36 9.32
CA ARG A 973 24.49 -2.25 8.23
C ARG A 973 25.15 -1.91 6.88
N PRO A 974 26.43 -2.26 6.67
CA PRO A 974 27.14 -2.00 5.41
C PRO A 974 26.62 -2.85 4.23
N ASP A 975 25.81 -3.88 4.51
CA ASP A 975 25.17 -4.73 3.50
C ASP A 975 23.97 -4.04 2.81
N GLN A 976 23.44 -2.97 3.41
CA GLN A 976 22.28 -2.24 2.91
C GLN A 976 22.67 -0.85 2.40
N LYS A 977 22.03 -0.39 1.32
CA LYS A 977 22.39 0.87 0.64
C LYS A 977 21.17 1.75 0.40
N TRP A 978 21.41 3.05 0.38
CA TRP A 978 20.50 4.06 -0.16
C TRP A 978 20.77 4.23 -1.65
N GLY A 979 19.73 4.42 -2.47
CA GLY A 979 19.84 4.46 -3.93
C GLY A 979 19.01 5.56 -4.56
N ILE A 980 19.56 6.24 -5.58
CA ILE A 980 18.88 7.26 -6.39
C ILE A 980 18.88 6.84 -7.86
N TYR A 981 17.74 6.96 -8.53
CA TYR A 981 17.58 6.64 -9.95
C TYR A 981 17.90 7.87 -10.79
N VAL A 982 19.17 7.97 -11.20
CA VAL A 982 19.80 9.21 -11.69
C VAL A 982 19.46 9.59 -13.14
N LYS A 983 18.71 8.76 -13.86
CA LYS A 983 18.33 9.03 -15.25
C LYS A 983 16.81 9.09 -15.41
N PRO A 984 16.20 10.26 -15.16
CA PRO A 984 14.74 10.41 -15.18
C PRO A 984 14.06 10.08 -16.51
N SER A 985 14.78 10.15 -17.63
CA SER A 985 14.27 9.75 -18.95
C SER A 985 14.00 8.24 -19.06
N GLU A 986 14.49 7.42 -18.13
CA GLU A 986 14.24 5.97 -18.11
C GLU A 986 12.88 5.60 -17.52
N TYR A 987 12.22 6.54 -16.85
CA TYR A 987 10.86 6.34 -16.33
C TYR A 987 9.91 7.38 -16.92
N GLU A 988 10.02 7.57 -18.23
CA GLU A 988 9.08 8.27 -19.12
C GLU A 988 8.72 7.32 -20.28
N GLN A 989 7.48 7.35 -20.75
CA GLN A 989 7.17 6.75 -22.06
C GLN A 989 7.41 7.78 -23.16
N ASN A 990 8.25 7.40 -24.14
CA ASN A 990 8.44 8.14 -25.39
C ASN A 990 7.24 8.00 -26.33
#